data_AF-A0A0S9DAM0-F1
#
_entry.id   AF-A0A0S9DAM0-F1
#
_cell.length_a   1.000
_cell.length_b   1.000
_cell.length_c   1.000
_cell.angle_alpha   90.00
_cell.angle_beta   90.00
_cell.angle_gamma   90.00
#
_symmetry.space_group_name_H-M   'P 1'
#
loop_
_entity.id
_entity.type
_entity.pdbx_description
1 polymer ?
#
loop_
_entity_poly.entity_id
_entity_poly.type
_entity_poly.pdbx_seq_one_letter_code
_entity_poly.pdbx_strand_id
1 'polypeptide(L)'
;MAQQYLPTFTRRLVASLAIAAVALSPALPGSAAPGPAAGTSAEAPPAAAAVDLDLSGTWKFATGDDPAYAAPGFDDAAWTDLQVPQADGAPQFADYDGYGWYRLTFELPAGAEGQNLVASLGFLDDVDEAFLNGVKIGGSGSMPPNAQSQWFEQRLYPVPAEAPVFGGTNTLAVRLYDMSGGGGWYQGPVGLFSKDALREQVYGISGSPADAATTAWVTDLLGRQAAALAAGDADAYLATLSDGYFHDGRDRERREREIRGWLAESGTLTVDDGGVEIIRSDDGRLLVDTNRTISGTRDGAPFAFQPRTQEFLTLDATTRTESGNQSRFFRDFVESGLEDARREYVTYLPPSYLENPNREYPVVYLLHGVNGGSREWEPRDFGARLDELYTTGGLEESIVIMPDGESLWYVDNEGGTPWRSMFVDELIPQVDAEYRTLADREFRGLSGVSMGGFGAYSIGLAHPELFSSLASHMGALSLAPALVGVTSPSGPAGQSASPLADVAARSTEQLSRYAFFYDACEEDDYRFDNAVRSLDTLLDAKAIDHTSAVYPEGRHNDDCWVPRIADSFGLHSDQVRDAFGADTTAPTVSAALDAATRTVVVEAEDGIGISRIEYSVNRNNGSFTEYGGPIAVGDRAATVYVRAVDAAGNVSAVVKVKVLPSRAQGGKR
;
A
#
# COMPACT_ATOMS: atom_id res chain seq x y z
N MET A 1 -10.67 33.19 -24.24
CA MET A 1 -11.94 33.56 -24.91
C MET A 1 -12.77 32.29 -25.01
N ALA A 2 -13.67 32.09 -24.06
CA ALA A 2 -14.52 30.90 -23.99
C ALA A 2 -15.98 31.34 -24.03
N GLN A 3 -16.73 30.87 -25.03
CA GLN A 3 -18.18 30.95 -25.04
C GLN A 3 -18.76 29.79 -25.84
N GLN A 4 -19.73 29.14 -25.21
CA GLN A 4 -20.79 28.30 -25.77
C GLN A 4 -20.36 26.91 -26.25
N TYR A 5 -20.82 25.87 -25.54
CA TYR A 5 -21.86 24.93 -26.02
C TYR A 5 -22.34 24.06 -24.84
N LEU A 6 -23.62 24.17 -24.51
CA LEU A 6 -24.36 23.25 -23.64
C LEU A 6 -25.30 22.44 -24.53
N PRO A 7 -25.36 21.10 -24.40
CA PRO A 7 -26.53 20.35 -24.80
C PRO A 7 -27.22 19.72 -23.59
N THR A 8 -28.53 19.94 -23.56
CA THR A 8 -29.54 19.35 -22.68
C THR A 8 -29.67 17.85 -22.90
N PHE A 9 -29.44 17.05 -21.85
CA PHE A 9 -29.75 15.61 -21.87
C PHE A 9 -31.22 15.36 -21.57
N THR A 10 -31.92 14.75 -22.54
CA THR A 10 -33.28 14.22 -22.37
C THR A 10 -33.17 12.70 -22.24
N ARG A 11 -33.48 12.13 -21.06
CA ARG A 11 -33.53 10.67 -20.86
C ARG A 11 -34.64 10.05 -21.71
N ARG A 12 -34.31 9.08 -22.57
CA ARG A 12 -35.27 8.15 -23.17
C ARG A 12 -34.93 6.73 -22.74
N LEU A 13 -35.87 6.10 -22.03
CA LEU A 13 -35.90 4.66 -21.82
C LEU A 13 -36.04 3.94 -23.16
N VAL A 14 -35.22 2.91 -23.38
CA VAL A 14 -35.46 1.90 -24.41
C VAL A 14 -35.48 0.54 -23.72
N ALA A 15 -36.65 -0.11 -23.75
CA ALA A 15 -36.83 -1.50 -23.36
C ALA A 15 -36.43 -2.40 -24.53
N SER A 16 -35.60 -3.40 -24.28
CA SER A 16 -35.20 -4.40 -25.27
C SER A 16 -35.84 -5.75 -24.93
N LEU A 17 -36.69 -6.23 -25.84
CA LEU A 17 -37.30 -7.56 -25.83
C LEU A 17 -36.23 -8.65 -26.08
N ALA A 18 -36.22 -9.68 -25.24
CA ALA A 18 -35.52 -10.93 -25.50
C ALA A 18 -36.39 -11.86 -26.37
N ILE A 19 -35.84 -12.35 -27.48
CA ILE A 19 -36.41 -13.45 -28.27
C ILE A 19 -35.48 -14.66 -28.10
N ALA A 20 -35.99 -15.69 -27.43
CA ALA A 20 -35.32 -16.99 -27.30
C ALA A 20 -35.50 -17.81 -28.59
N ALA A 21 -34.40 -18.31 -29.15
CA ALA A 21 -34.40 -19.29 -30.22
C ALA A 21 -33.82 -20.61 -29.70
N VAL A 22 -34.70 -21.61 -29.60
CA VAL A 22 -34.39 -23.01 -29.27
C VAL A 22 -33.90 -23.70 -30.54
N ALA A 23 -32.71 -24.29 -30.51
CA ALA A 23 -32.22 -25.21 -31.54
C ALA A 23 -32.03 -26.61 -30.93
N LEU A 24 -32.86 -27.56 -31.40
CA LEU A 24 -32.70 -28.99 -31.15
C LEU A 24 -31.59 -29.57 -32.04
N SER A 25 -30.68 -30.33 -31.45
CA SER A 25 -29.75 -31.23 -32.16
C SER A 25 -30.17 -32.69 -31.95
N PRO A 26 -30.19 -33.54 -32.99
CA PRO A 26 -30.53 -34.96 -32.85
C PRO A 26 -29.32 -35.80 -32.46
N ALA A 27 -29.56 -36.75 -31.56
CA ALA A 27 -28.60 -37.78 -31.14
C ALA A 27 -28.38 -38.84 -32.23
N LEU A 28 -27.12 -39.30 -32.38
CA LEU A 28 -26.75 -40.49 -33.15
C LEU A 28 -26.09 -41.53 -32.22
N PRO A 29 -26.24 -42.84 -32.51
CA PRO A 29 -26.02 -43.92 -31.56
C PRO A 29 -24.55 -44.37 -31.45
N GLY A 30 -24.18 -44.82 -30.25
CA GLY A 30 -22.82 -45.21 -29.88
C GLY A 30 -22.29 -46.48 -30.54
N SER A 31 -20.97 -46.52 -30.68
CA SER A 31 -20.19 -47.75 -30.86
C SER A 31 -19.29 -47.95 -29.63
N ALA A 32 -19.19 -49.21 -29.20
CA ALA A 32 -18.47 -49.62 -28.01
C ALA A 32 -16.95 -49.60 -28.22
N ALA A 33 -16.21 -49.02 -27.27
CA ALA A 33 -14.77 -49.12 -27.20
C ALA A 33 -14.32 -50.40 -26.47
N PRO A 34 -13.25 -51.10 -26.91
CA PRO A 34 -12.73 -52.27 -26.23
C PRO A 34 -11.92 -51.88 -24.98
N GLY A 35 -11.99 -52.71 -23.93
CA GLY A 35 -11.35 -52.45 -22.63
C GLY A 35 -9.82 -52.42 -22.67
N PRO A 36 -9.15 -51.74 -21.72
CA PRO A 36 -7.71 -51.56 -21.75
C PRO A 36 -7.00 -52.84 -21.33
N ALA A 37 -6.04 -53.25 -22.15
CA ALA A 37 -5.03 -54.22 -21.81
C ALA A 37 -4.05 -53.63 -20.79
N ALA A 38 -3.62 -54.44 -19.82
CA ALA A 38 -2.61 -54.09 -18.84
C ALA A 38 -1.27 -53.76 -19.54
N GLY A 39 -0.76 -52.56 -19.32
CA GLY A 39 0.52 -52.09 -19.82
C GLY A 39 1.29 -51.34 -18.74
N THR A 40 2.42 -51.93 -18.34
CA THR A 40 3.67 -51.36 -17.82
C THR A 40 3.63 -49.97 -17.16
N SER A 41 4.08 -49.91 -15.90
CA SER A 41 4.41 -48.68 -15.17
C SER A 41 5.32 -47.78 -16.01
N ALA A 42 4.73 -46.74 -16.60
CA ALA A 42 5.48 -45.63 -17.14
C ALA A 42 6.02 -44.83 -15.95
N GLU A 43 7.35 -44.70 -15.91
CA GLU A 43 8.05 -43.72 -15.10
C GLU A 43 7.43 -42.34 -15.40
N ALA A 44 7.11 -41.57 -14.35
CA ALA A 44 6.51 -40.25 -14.51
C ALA A 44 7.40 -39.39 -15.43
N PRO A 45 6.83 -38.71 -16.44
CA PRO A 45 7.62 -37.82 -17.28
C PRO A 45 8.32 -36.78 -16.39
N PRO A 46 9.57 -36.39 -16.72
CA PRO A 46 10.23 -35.29 -16.03
C PRO A 46 9.31 -34.07 -16.08
N ALA A 47 9.22 -33.32 -14.97
CA ALA A 47 8.48 -32.08 -14.92
C ALA A 47 8.90 -31.22 -16.12
N ALA A 48 7.92 -30.72 -16.89
CA ALA A 48 8.20 -29.80 -17.98
C ALA A 48 8.99 -28.62 -17.41
N ALA A 49 10.04 -28.18 -18.10
CA ALA A 49 10.79 -27.01 -17.66
C ALA A 49 9.86 -25.80 -17.61
N ALA A 50 9.99 -24.99 -16.55
CA ALA A 50 9.28 -23.73 -16.39
C ALA A 50 9.43 -22.89 -17.67
N VAL A 51 8.31 -22.34 -18.14
CA VAL A 51 8.31 -21.34 -19.22
C VAL A 51 8.79 -20.01 -18.67
N ASP A 52 9.84 -19.47 -19.26
CA ASP A 52 10.43 -18.17 -18.92
C ASP A 52 10.81 -17.46 -20.22
N LEU A 53 9.78 -16.97 -20.93
CA LEU A 53 9.93 -16.38 -22.26
C LEU A 53 9.99 -14.85 -22.16
N ASP A 54 11.20 -14.32 -22.25
CA ASP A 54 11.45 -12.87 -22.36
C ASP A 54 10.95 -12.35 -23.73
N LEU A 55 10.03 -11.39 -23.68
CA LEU A 55 9.45 -10.70 -24.84
C LEU A 55 9.87 -9.22 -24.90
N SER A 56 10.87 -8.80 -24.12
CA SER A 56 11.48 -7.48 -24.25
C SER A 56 12.21 -7.32 -25.59
N GLY A 57 12.42 -6.08 -26.00
CA GLY A 57 13.11 -5.73 -27.23
C GLY A 57 12.21 -4.96 -28.20
N THR A 58 12.30 -5.27 -29.50
CA THR A 58 11.65 -4.49 -30.56
C THR A 58 10.21 -4.92 -30.80
N TRP A 59 9.27 -4.01 -30.57
CA TRP A 59 7.84 -4.17 -30.84
C TRP A 59 7.39 -3.23 -31.96
N LYS A 60 6.31 -3.60 -32.65
CA LYS A 60 5.60 -2.71 -33.59
C LYS A 60 4.71 -1.75 -32.82
N PHE A 61 4.63 -0.51 -33.27
CA PHE A 61 3.79 0.53 -32.66
C PHE A 61 3.07 1.41 -33.68
N ALA A 62 1.81 1.74 -33.37
CA ALA A 62 1.02 2.74 -34.05
C ALA A 62 0.12 3.52 -33.07
N THR A 63 -0.15 4.79 -33.38
CA THR A 63 -1.16 5.60 -32.70
C THR A 63 -2.55 5.40 -33.31
N GLY A 64 -3.58 5.80 -32.57
CA GLY A 64 -4.98 5.62 -32.95
C GLY A 64 -5.58 4.34 -32.38
N ASP A 65 -6.87 4.14 -32.63
CA ASP A 65 -7.65 3.08 -31.99
C ASP A 65 -8.49 2.31 -32.99
N ASP A 66 -7.96 1.17 -33.47
CA ASP A 66 -8.67 0.25 -34.34
C ASP A 66 -8.66 -1.16 -33.73
N PRO A 67 -9.82 -1.70 -33.33
CA PRO A 67 -9.91 -3.05 -32.78
C PRO A 67 -9.34 -4.15 -33.69
N ALA A 68 -9.22 -3.92 -35.00
CA ALA A 68 -8.59 -4.86 -35.92
C ALA A 68 -7.11 -5.12 -35.60
N TYR A 69 -6.45 -4.21 -34.88
CA TYR A 69 -5.05 -4.34 -34.49
C TYR A 69 -4.79 -5.51 -33.53
N ALA A 70 -5.81 -5.97 -32.79
CA ALA A 70 -5.70 -7.16 -31.95
C ALA A 70 -5.64 -8.47 -32.76
N ALA A 71 -6.08 -8.48 -34.04
CA ALA A 71 -6.18 -9.70 -34.81
C ALA A 71 -4.80 -10.30 -35.14
N PRO A 72 -4.60 -11.63 -35.04
CA PRO A 72 -3.30 -12.26 -35.31
C PRO A 72 -2.87 -12.09 -36.77
N GLY A 73 -3.81 -11.97 -37.71
CA GLY A 73 -3.53 -11.81 -39.14
C GLY A 73 -3.38 -10.36 -39.62
N PHE A 74 -3.41 -9.36 -38.73
CA PHE A 74 -3.26 -7.96 -39.14
C PHE A 74 -1.83 -7.66 -39.60
N ASP A 75 -1.70 -6.98 -40.75
CA ASP A 75 -0.42 -6.57 -41.34
C ASP A 75 0.06 -5.25 -40.74
N ASP A 76 1.04 -5.32 -39.85
CA ASP A 76 1.69 -4.18 -39.20
C ASP A 76 3.04 -3.82 -39.83
N ALA A 77 3.33 -4.25 -41.07
CA ALA A 77 4.60 -3.95 -41.72
C ALA A 77 4.89 -2.44 -41.85
N ALA A 78 3.84 -1.62 -41.88
CA ALA A 78 3.93 -0.16 -41.94
C ALA A 78 4.10 0.53 -40.56
N TRP A 79 4.02 -0.23 -39.46
CA TRP A 79 4.14 0.31 -38.11
C TRP A 79 5.59 0.61 -37.74
N THR A 80 5.76 1.52 -36.79
CA THR A 80 7.08 1.95 -36.32
C THR A 80 7.65 0.92 -35.35
N ASP A 81 8.95 0.69 -35.38
CA ASP A 81 9.63 -0.15 -34.40
C ASP A 81 9.95 0.67 -33.14
N LEU A 82 9.61 0.14 -31.96
CA LEU A 82 9.92 0.72 -30.66
C LEU A 82 10.56 -0.32 -29.73
N GLN A 83 11.46 0.14 -28.87
CA GLN A 83 11.98 -0.71 -27.78
C GLN A 83 10.95 -0.80 -26.65
N VAL A 84 10.84 -1.96 -26.03
CA VAL A 84 9.97 -2.25 -24.88
C VAL A 84 10.78 -3.08 -23.87
N PRO A 85 10.87 -2.68 -22.59
CA PRO A 85 10.38 -1.41 -22.04
C PRO A 85 11.23 -0.20 -22.48
N GLN A 86 10.66 0.98 -22.30
CA GLN A 86 11.16 2.31 -22.66
C GLN A 86 11.73 2.98 -21.41
N ALA A 87 12.86 2.45 -20.92
CA ALA A 87 13.45 2.88 -19.64
C ALA A 87 13.77 4.38 -19.54
N ASP A 88 14.07 5.03 -20.67
CA ASP A 88 14.36 6.47 -20.75
C ASP A 88 13.12 7.33 -21.13
N GLY A 89 11.91 6.76 -20.97
CA GLY A 89 10.65 7.37 -21.36
C GLY A 89 10.25 7.09 -22.80
N ALA A 90 8.99 7.36 -23.11
CA ALA A 90 8.37 7.08 -24.40
C ALA A 90 8.25 8.36 -25.26
N PRO A 91 9.23 8.66 -26.13
CA PRO A 91 9.24 9.93 -26.88
C PRO A 91 8.03 10.10 -27.80
N GLN A 92 7.36 9.01 -28.18
CA GLN A 92 6.15 9.06 -28.99
C GLN A 92 4.92 9.61 -28.24
N PHE A 93 4.94 9.59 -26.91
CA PHE A 93 3.90 10.15 -26.04
C PHE A 93 4.28 11.53 -25.47
N ALA A 94 5.53 11.99 -25.65
CA ALA A 94 6.00 13.25 -25.08
C ALA A 94 5.17 14.50 -25.45
N ASP A 95 4.49 14.47 -26.60
CA ASP A 95 3.57 15.53 -27.07
C ASP A 95 2.24 14.94 -27.59
N TYR A 96 1.85 13.74 -27.14
CA TYR A 96 0.67 13.03 -27.64
C TYR A 96 -0.06 12.29 -26.54
N ASP A 97 -1.25 12.78 -26.19
CA ASP A 97 -2.21 12.04 -25.35
C ASP A 97 -3.21 11.30 -26.26
N GLY A 98 -3.44 10.01 -25.99
CA GLY A 98 -4.41 9.22 -26.74
C GLY A 98 -4.08 7.74 -26.84
N TYR A 99 -4.68 7.08 -27.83
CA TYR A 99 -4.52 5.64 -28.02
C TYR A 99 -3.21 5.30 -28.71
N GLY A 100 -2.55 4.28 -28.18
CA GLY A 100 -1.42 3.60 -28.80
C GLY A 100 -1.62 2.09 -28.84
N TRP A 101 -1.03 1.43 -29.83
CA TRP A 101 -1.05 -0.02 -29.93
C TRP A 101 0.35 -0.56 -30.12
N TYR A 102 0.70 -1.57 -29.34
CA TYR A 102 1.92 -2.35 -29.46
C TYR A 102 1.60 -3.74 -30.00
N ARG A 103 2.43 -4.28 -30.89
CA ARG A 103 2.31 -5.65 -31.41
C ARG A 103 3.66 -6.37 -31.48
N LEU A 104 3.67 -7.64 -31.08
CA LEU A 104 4.81 -8.54 -31.20
C LEU A 104 4.35 -9.91 -31.70
N THR A 105 5.10 -10.48 -32.64
CA THR A 105 4.98 -11.88 -33.03
C THR A 105 6.12 -12.69 -32.44
N PHE A 106 5.82 -13.83 -31.84
CA PHE A 106 6.81 -14.68 -31.16
C PHE A 106 6.46 -16.17 -31.29
N GLU A 107 7.42 -17.05 -31.02
CA GLU A 107 7.23 -18.49 -31.01
C GLU A 107 7.04 -19.00 -29.58
N LEU A 108 5.98 -19.77 -29.33
CA LEU A 108 5.75 -20.42 -28.04
C LEU A 108 6.17 -21.90 -28.10
N PRO A 109 7.06 -22.39 -27.22
CA PRO A 109 7.45 -23.79 -27.21
C PRO A 109 6.26 -24.73 -26.96
N ALA A 110 6.23 -25.90 -27.62
CA ALA A 110 5.18 -26.90 -27.41
C ALA A 110 5.12 -27.42 -25.96
N GLY A 111 6.25 -27.41 -25.24
CA GLY A 111 6.31 -27.82 -23.83
C GLY A 111 5.63 -26.87 -22.83
N ALA A 112 5.12 -25.72 -23.30
CA ALA A 112 4.31 -24.81 -22.50
C ALA A 112 2.86 -25.31 -22.32
N GLU A 113 2.40 -26.25 -23.15
CA GLU A 113 1.04 -26.80 -23.06
C GLU A 113 0.81 -27.47 -21.70
N GLY A 114 -0.27 -27.07 -21.01
CA GLY A 114 -0.64 -27.60 -19.69
C GLY A 114 0.01 -26.90 -18.50
N GLN A 115 0.87 -25.89 -18.72
CA GLN A 115 1.37 -25.03 -17.64
C GLN A 115 0.41 -23.85 -17.39
N ASN A 116 0.40 -23.32 -16.16
CA ASN A 116 -0.31 -22.09 -15.85
C ASN A 116 0.53 -20.91 -16.35
N LEU A 117 0.13 -20.32 -17.48
CA LEU A 117 0.86 -19.20 -18.09
C LEU A 117 0.31 -17.85 -17.62
N VAL A 118 1.20 -16.90 -17.43
CA VAL A 118 0.92 -15.50 -17.09
C VAL A 118 1.72 -14.60 -18.02
N ALA A 119 1.03 -13.66 -18.67
CA ALA A 119 1.68 -12.59 -19.40
C ALA A 119 2.03 -11.50 -18.39
N SER A 120 3.34 -11.26 -18.17
CA SER A 120 3.79 -10.07 -17.46
C SER A 120 4.04 -8.99 -18.48
N LEU A 121 3.36 -7.85 -18.32
CA LEU A 121 3.64 -6.66 -19.10
C LEU A 121 4.37 -5.60 -18.29
N GLY A 122 4.89 -5.92 -17.10
CA GLY A 122 5.59 -4.93 -16.27
C GLY A 122 4.71 -3.73 -15.96
N PHE A 123 5.20 -2.51 -16.16
CA PHE A 123 4.47 -1.28 -15.90
C PHE A 123 4.27 -0.48 -17.19
N LEU A 124 3.00 -0.14 -17.44
CA LEU A 124 2.57 0.71 -18.53
C LEU A 124 1.91 1.95 -17.94
N ASP A 125 2.16 3.08 -18.58
CA ASP A 125 1.54 4.34 -18.22
C ASP A 125 0.03 4.29 -18.51
N ASP A 126 -0.71 4.84 -17.56
CA ASP A 126 -2.17 4.91 -17.51
C ASP A 126 -2.95 3.60 -17.68
N VAL A 127 -3.43 3.27 -18.88
CA VAL A 127 -4.47 2.25 -19.09
C VAL A 127 -4.08 1.29 -20.20
N ASP A 128 -4.31 -0.01 -20.01
CA ASP A 128 -4.06 -1.01 -21.04
C ASP A 128 -5.15 -2.07 -21.17
N GLU A 129 -5.22 -2.68 -22.35
CA GLU A 129 -5.87 -3.95 -22.62
C GLU A 129 -4.92 -4.84 -23.44
N ALA A 130 -4.75 -6.09 -23.03
CA ALA A 130 -3.84 -7.03 -23.66
C ALA A 130 -4.60 -8.17 -24.38
N PHE A 131 -4.12 -8.54 -25.56
CA PHE A 131 -4.74 -9.53 -26.43
C PHE A 131 -3.70 -10.54 -26.94
N LEU A 132 -3.91 -11.83 -26.67
CA LEU A 132 -3.13 -12.91 -27.25
C LEU A 132 -3.93 -13.57 -28.38
N ASN A 133 -3.40 -13.53 -29.60
CA ASN A 133 -4.05 -14.04 -30.81
C ASN A 133 -5.48 -13.50 -31.01
N GLY A 134 -5.72 -12.25 -30.62
CA GLY A 134 -7.03 -11.58 -30.68
C GLY A 134 -7.96 -11.89 -29.51
N VAL A 135 -7.58 -12.77 -28.58
CA VAL A 135 -8.33 -13.03 -27.34
C VAL A 135 -7.85 -12.06 -26.26
N LYS A 136 -8.75 -11.26 -25.69
CA LYS A 136 -8.41 -10.39 -24.56
C LYS A 136 -8.00 -11.24 -23.36
N ILE A 137 -6.79 -11.07 -22.86
CA ILE A 137 -6.24 -11.80 -21.71
C ILE A 137 -6.24 -10.97 -20.43
N GLY A 138 -6.31 -9.64 -20.54
CA GLY A 138 -6.33 -8.76 -19.38
C GLY A 138 -6.44 -7.28 -19.75
N GLY A 139 -6.38 -6.45 -18.72
CA GLY A 139 -6.35 -4.99 -18.81
C GLY A 139 -6.40 -4.38 -17.41
N SER A 140 -5.83 -3.19 -17.26
CA SER A 140 -5.84 -2.42 -16.03
C SER A 140 -6.16 -0.96 -16.33
N GLY A 141 -6.84 -0.32 -15.39
CA GLY A 141 -7.51 0.97 -15.56
C GLY A 141 -8.81 0.85 -16.35
N SER A 142 -9.39 1.99 -16.70
CA SER A 142 -10.58 2.07 -17.55
C SER A 142 -10.30 2.92 -18.79
N MET A 143 -10.74 2.43 -19.95
CA MET A 143 -10.65 3.18 -21.20
C MET A 143 -11.68 4.33 -21.24
N PRO A 144 -11.48 5.38 -22.07
CA PRO A 144 -12.47 6.43 -22.31
C PRO A 144 -13.88 5.90 -22.63
N PRO A 145 -14.95 6.64 -22.29
CA PRO A 145 -14.96 8.06 -21.90
C PRO A 145 -14.67 8.34 -20.40
N ASN A 146 -14.65 7.32 -19.56
CA ASN A 146 -14.40 7.47 -18.12
C ASN A 146 -13.04 6.87 -17.79
N ALA A 147 -11.98 7.49 -18.28
CA ALA A 147 -10.64 6.94 -18.14
C ALA A 147 -10.12 7.07 -16.70
N GLN A 148 -9.54 5.99 -16.18
CA GLN A 148 -8.91 5.93 -14.86
C GLN A 148 -7.55 5.27 -15.01
N SER A 149 -6.51 6.02 -14.65
CA SER A 149 -5.12 5.57 -14.71
C SER A 149 -4.85 4.46 -13.69
N GLN A 150 -3.94 3.57 -14.06
CA GLN A 150 -3.32 2.56 -13.20
C GLN A 150 -1.81 2.49 -13.50
N TRP A 151 -1.15 3.61 -13.78
CA TRP A 151 0.25 3.60 -14.23
C TRP A 151 1.19 2.82 -13.28
N PHE A 152 0.93 2.89 -11.97
CA PHE A 152 1.70 2.28 -10.89
C PHE A 152 1.47 0.77 -10.67
N GLU A 153 0.57 0.12 -11.42
CA GLU A 153 0.29 -1.30 -11.21
C GLU A 153 1.18 -2.21 -12.10
N GLN A 154 1.71 -3.29 -11.54
CA GLN A 154 2.37 -4.30 -12.35
C GLN A 154 1.32 -5.16 -13.07
N ARG A 155 1.41 -5.24 -14.41
CA ARG A 155 0.47 -6.00 -15.24
C ARG A 155 0.82 -7.48 -15.28
N LEU A 156 0.02 -8.28 -14.58
CA LEU A 156 0.13 -9.73 -14.56
C LEU A 156 -1.20 -10.35 -14.99
N TYR A 157 -1.26 -10.88 -16.22
CA TYR A 157 -2.51 -11.39 -16.79
C TYR A 157 -2.46 -12.90 -16.98
N PRO A 158 -3.28 -13.68 -16.24
CA PRO A 158 -3.43 -15.11 -16.49
C PRO A 158 -3.84 -15.37 -17.93
N VAL A 159 -3.12 -16.25 -18.62
CA VAL A 159 -3.39 -16.58 -20.02
C VAL A 159 -4.35 -17.78 -20.10
N PRO A 160 -5.52 -17.63 -20.74
CA PRO A 160 -6.43 -18.75 -20.97
C PRO A 160 -5.76 -19.86 -21.78
N ALA A 161 -5.99 -21.13 -21.43
CA ALA A 161 -5.31 -22.27 -22.06
C ALA A 161 -5.60 -22.38 -23.57
N GLU A 162 -6.73 -21.85 -24.03
CA GLU A 162 -7.16 -21.82 -25.42
C GLU A 162 -6.59 -20.66 -26.24
N ALA A 163 -6.00 -19.64 -25.60
CA ALA A 163 -5.51 -18.45 -26.30
C ALA A 163 -4.19 -18.70 -27.07
N PRO A 164 -3.20 -19.42 -26.54
CA PRO A 164 -1.94 -19.67 -27.25
C PRO A 164 -2.03 -20.74 -28.34
N VAL A 165 -1.16 -20.62 -29.33
CA VAL A 165 -0.79 -21.68 -30.27
C VAL A 165 0.50 -22.33 -29.77
N PHE A 166 0.39 -23.47 -29.10
CA PHE A 166 1.55 -24.19 -28.57
C PHE A 166 2.40 -24.80 -29.69
N GLY A 167 3.72 -24.60 -29.62
CA GLY A 167 4.66 -25.08 -30.64
C GLY A 167 4.61 -24.29 -31.95
N GLY A 168 4.09 -23.06 -31.92
CA GLY A 168 3.98 -22.22 -33.10
C GLY A 168 3.94 -20.72 -32.82
N THR A 169 3.63 -19.98 -33.87
CA THR A 169 3.62 -18.52 -33.91
C THR A 169 2.40 -17.95 -33.19
N ASN A 170 2.65 -16.97 -32.33
CA ASN A 170 1.66 -16.24 -31.56
C ASN A 170 1.84 -14.73 -31.78
N THR A 171 0.75 -13.97 -31.60
CA THR A 171 0.75 -12.51 -31.62
C THR A 171 0.23 -11.97 -30.31
N LEU A 172 1.02 -11.13 -29.63
CA LEU A 172 0.59 -10.33 -28.49
C LEU A 172 0.38 -8.89 -28.95
N ALA A 173 -0.82 -8.35 -28.71
CA ALA A 173 -1.17 -6.97 -28.97
C ALA A 173 -1.57 -6.29 -27.65
N VAL A 174 -1.07 -5.07 -27.42
CA VAL A 174 -1.40 -4.27 -26.24
C VAL A 174 -1.95 -2.94 -26.72
N ARG A 175 -3.21 -2.69 -26.39
CA ARG A 175 -3.90 -1.41 -26.58
C ARG A 175 -3.65 -0.57 -25.34
N LEU A 176 -3.15 0.63 -25.50
CA LEU A 176 -2.85 1.57 -24.43
C LEU A 176 -3.67 2.85 -24.64
N TYR A 177 -4.11 3.48 -23.56
CA TYR A 177 -4.64 4.84 -23.58
C TYR A 177 -3.85 5.71 -22.62
N ASP A 178 -3.17 6.68 -23.19
CA ASP A 178 -2.38 7.69 -22.51
C ASP A 178 -3.25 8.93 -22.25
N MET A 179 -3.39 9.32 -20.99
CA MET A 179 -4.28 10.40 -20.57
C MET A 179 -3.58 11.75 -20.61
N SER A 180 -2.42 11.85 -19.96
CA SER A 180 -1.62 13.07 -19.89
C SER A 180 -0.23 12.80 -19.32
N GLY A 181 0.79 13.48 -19.84
CA GLY A 181 2.12 13.51 -19.22
C GLY A 181 3.14 12.71 -20.03
N GLY A 182 3.87 11.82 -19.35
CA GLY A 182 4.58 10.75 -20.05
C GLY A 182 3.58 9.76 -20.62
N GLY A 183 4.09 8.73 -21.30
CA GLY A 183 3.25 7.63 -21.71
C GLY A 183 4.04 6.36 -21.95
N GLY A 184 3.37 5.32 -22.43
CA GLY A 184 4.01 4.11 -22.94
C GLY A 184 4.46 3.14 -21.85
N TRP A 185 5.49 2.36 -22.16
CA TRP A 185 5.79 1.12 -21.43
C TRP A 185 7.12 1.24 -20.71
N TYR A 186 7.14 1.64 -19.44
CA TYR A 186 8.35 2.17 -18.81
C TYR A 186 9.18 1.14 -18.02
N GLN A 187 8.59 0.00 -17.61
CA GLN A 187 9.33 -1.00 -16.82
C GLN A 187 8.87 -2.43 -17.11
N GLY A 188 9.80 -3.40 -17.01
CA GLY A 188 9.53 -4.84 -17.15
C GLY A 188 9.32 -5.56 -15.80
N PRO A 189 9.36 -6.90 -15.77
CA PRO A 189 9.65 -7.81 -16.89
C PRO A 189 8.51 -7.87 -17.90
N VAL A 190 8.86 -8.05 -19.18
CA VAL A 190 7.91 -8.19 -20.31
C VAL A 190 8.07 -9.57 -20.90
N GLY A 191 7.04 -10.40 -20.84
CA GLY A 191 7.18 -11.79 -21.24
C GLY A 191 5.96 -12.66 -20.98
N LEU A 192 6.11 -13.93 -21.35
CA LEU A 192 5.17 -14.98 -21.01
C LEU A 192 5.87 -15.98 -20.10
N PHE A 193 5.36 -16.10 -18.87
CA PHE A 193 5.97 -16.87 -17.81
C PHE A 193 5.03 -17.97 -17.38
N SER A 194 5.59 -19.09 -16.98
CA SER A 194 4.91 -20.04 -16.10
C SER A 194 4.76 -19.42 -14.72
N LYS A 195 3.70 -19.82 -14.02
CA LYS A 195 3.32 -19.23 -12.74
C LYS A 195 4.42 -19.43 -11.68
N ASP A 196 5.16 -20.54 -11.71
CA ASP A 196 6.30 -20.78 -10.84
C ASP A 196 7.46 -19.81 -11.10
N ALA A 197 7.84 -19.59 -12.36
CA ALA A 197 8.88 -18.62 -12.73
C ALA A 197 8.50 -17.20 -12.31
N LEU A 198 7.26 -16.78 -12.58
CA LEU A 198 6.79 -15.44 -12.22
C LEU A 198 6.71 -15.25 -10.71
N ARG A 199 6.28 -16.27 -9.97
CA ARG A 199 6.12 -16.20 -8.51
C ARG A 199 7.44 -15.93 -7.79
N GLU A 200 8.53 -16.52 -8.25
CA GLU A 200 9.87 -16.21 -7.75
C GLU A 200 10.29 -14.78 -8.13
N GLN A 201 10.12 -14.39 -9.40
CA GLN A 201 10.55 -13.07 -9.90
C GLN A 201 9.80 -11.89 -9.28
N VAL A 202 8.49 -12.02 -9.04
CA VAL A 202 7.63 -10.93 -8.57
C VAL A 202 7.45 -10.94 -7.06
N TYR A 203 7.20 -12.11 -6.47
CA TYR A 203 6.86 -12.21 -5.05
C TYR A 203 8.03 -12.70 -4.19
N GLY A 204 9.16 -13.07 -4.79
CA GLY A 204 10.29 -13.64 -4.07
C GLY A 204 9.99 -15.00 -3.45
N ILE A 205 8.93 -15.69 -3.90
CA ILE A 205 8.51 -16.97 -3.36
C ILE A 205 9.04 -18.10 -4.24
N SER A 206 10.23 -18.59 -3.94
CA SER A 206 10.80 -19.79 -4.55
C SER A 206 10.30 -21.06 -3.85
N GLY A 207 10.26 -22.18 -4.56
CA GLY A 207 9.88 -23.47 -3.98
C GLY A 207 9.62 -24.56 -5.00
N SER A 208 9.38 -25.77 -4.50
CA SER A 208 9.09 -26.95 -5.33
C SER A 208 7.65 -27.44 -5.16
N PRO A 209 7.06 -28.04 -6.22
CA PRO A 209 5.75 -28.66 -6.11
C PRO A 209 5.70 -29.66 -4.95
N ALA A 210 4.60 -29.64 -4.19
CA ALA A 210 4.42 -30.55 -3.08
C ALA A 210 4.30 -32.02 -3.54
N ASP A 211 4.70 -32.96 -2.67
CA ASP A 211 4.55 -34.38 -2.94
C ASP A 211 3.08 -34.80 -3.10
N ALA A 212 2.85 -35.95 -3.74
CA ALA A 212 1.50 -36.43 -4.06
C ALA A 212 0.57 -36.58 -2.83
N ALA A 213 1.13 -36.95 -1.68
CA ALA A 213 0.34 -37.11 -0.45
C ALA A 213 -0.09 -35.74 0.10
N THR A 214 0.81 -34.76 0.05
CA THR A 214 0.54 -33.37 0.42
C THR A 214 -0.49 -32.77 -0.50
N THR A 215 -0.28 -32.88 -1.80
CA THR A 215 -1.21 -32.42 -2.83
C THR A 215 -2.61 -33.00 -2.63
N ALA A 216 -2.73 -34.30 -2.37
CA ALA A 216 -4.03 -34.94 -2.18
C ALA A 216 -4.84 -34.37 -1.01
N TRP A 217 -4.22 -34.11 0.15
CA TRP A 217 -4.97 -33.58 1.29
C TRP A 217 -5.24 -32.08 1.16
N VAL A 218 -4.36 -31.32 0.51
CA VAL A 218 -4.60 -29.90 0.24
C VAL A 218 -5.76 -29.74 -0.74
N THR A 219 -5.79 -30.54 -1.80
CA THR A 219 -6.94 -30.57 -2.73
C THR A 219 -8.24 -30.96 -2.00
N ASP A 220 -8.20 -31.90 -1.06
CA ASP A 220 -9.36 -32.22 -0.19
C ASP A 220 -9.78 -31.03 0.69
N LEU A 221 -8.83 -30.29 1.27
CA LEU A 221 -9.11 -29.08 2.06
C LEU A 221 -9.85 -28.03 1.22
N LEU A 222 -9.33 -27.69 0.03
CA LEU A 222 -9.97 -26.73 -0.87
C LEU A 222 -11.36 -27.23 -1.32
N GLY A 223 -11.48 -28.54 -1.60
CA GLY A 223 -12.76 -29.17 -1.92
C GLY A 223 -13.78 -29.07 -0.78
N ARG A 224 -13.35 -29.22 0.48
CA ARG A 224 -14.20 -29.03 1.66
C ARG A 224 -14.64 -27.58 1.82
N GLN A 225 -13.77 -26.61 1.57
CA GLN A 225 -14.14 -25.19 1.57
C GLN A 225 -15.22 -24.89 0.53
N ALA A 226 -14.99 -25.31 -0.72
CA ALA A 226 -15.94 -25.11 -1.81
C ALA A 226 -17.29 -25.81 -1.53
N ALA A 227 -17.27 -27.05 -1.05
CA ALA A 227 -18.47 -27.81 -0.73
C ALA A 227 -19.27 -27.20 0.44
N ALA A 228 -18.60 -26.71 1.48
CA ALA A 228 -19.23 -26.04 2.61
C ALA A 228 -19.97 -24.78 2.16
N LEU A 229 -19.31 -23.93 1.38
CA LEU A 229 -19.89 -22.69 0.87
C LEU A 229 -21.04 -22.93 -0.14
N ALA A 230 -20.91 -23.96 -0.99
CA ALA A 230 -21.99 -24.37 -1.89
C ALA A 230 -23.20 -24.96 -1.15
N ALA A 231 -23.00 -25.53 0.04
CA ALA A 231 -24.07 -26.04 0.91
C ALA A 231 -24.67 -24.97 1.84
N GLY A 232 -24.09 -23.77 1.86
CA GLY A 232 -24.47 -22.70 2.79
C GLY A 232 -24.06 -22.96 4.25
N ASP A 233 -23.03 -23.79 4.47
CA ASP A 233 -22.55 -24.20 5.78
C ASP A 233 -21.29 -23.43 6.18
N ALA A 234 -21.49 -22.29 6.84
CA ALA A 234 -20.39 -21.47 7.35
C ALA A 234 -19.54 -22.20 8.40
N ASP A 235 -20.13 -23.05 9.23
CA ASP A 235 -19.41 -23.74 10.30
C ASP A 235 -18.44 -24.78 9.72
N ALA A 236 -18.89 -25.51 8.69
CA ALA A 236 -18.04 -26.45 7.96
C ALA A 236 -16.88 -25.73 7.24
N TYR A 237 -17.10 -24.53 6.70
CA TYR A 237 -16.04 -23.71 6.12
C TYR A 237 -15.04 -23.25 7.20
N LEU A 238 -15.52 -22.71 8.32
CA LEU A 238 -14.67 -22.21 9.41
C LEU A 238 -13.89 -23.32 10.13
N ALA A 239 -14.35 -24.57 10.05
CA ALA A 239 -13.60 -25.74 10.52
C ALA A 239 -12.39 -26.10 9.62
N THR A 240 -12.28 -25.47 8.44
CA THR A 240 -11.10 -25.61 7.55
C THR A 240 -9.99 -24.61 7.86
N LEU A 241 -10.27 -23.60 8.70
CA LEU A 241 -9.32 -22.56 9.09
C LEU A 241 -8.71 -22.87 10.45
N SER A 242 -7.45 -22.48 10.67
CA SER A 242 -6.78 -22.62 11.97
C SER A 242 -7.34 -21.60 12.98
N ASP A 243 -7.12 -21.84 14.28
CA ASP A 243 -7.51 -20.89 15.33
C ASP A 243 -6.76 -19.56 15.21
N GLY A 244 -5.51 -19.59 14.76
CA GLY A 244 -4.67 -18.41 14.49
C GLY A 244 -4.76 -17.89 13.05
N TYR A 245 -5.86 -18.19 12.35
CA TYR A 245 -6.05 -17.75 10.96
C TYR A 245 -5.89 -16.24 10.84
N PHE A 246 -5.01 -15.82 9.94
CA PHE A 246 -4.87 -14.42 9.55
C PHE A 246 -4.41 -14.34 8.09
N HIS A 247 -5.27 -13.81 7.24
CA HIS A 247 -5.00 -13.66 5.80
C HIS A 247 -5.38 -12.26 5.35
N ASP A 248 -4.39 -11.45 4.97
CA ASP A 248 -4.60 -10.10 4.45
C ASP A 248 -5.61 -9.28 5.29
N GLY A 249 -5.29 -9.10 6.57
CA GLY A 249 -6.11 -8.32 7.51
C GLY A 249 -7.32 -9.05 8.08
N ARG A 250 -7.64 -10.25 7.59
CA ARG A 250 -8.80 -11.03 8.04
C ARG A 250 -8.34 -12.07 9.04
N ASP A 251 -8.60 -11.79 10.31
CA ASP A 251 -8.58 -12.82 11.31
C ASP A 251 -9.78 -13.78 11.16
N ARG A 252 -9.77 -14.86 11.95
CA ARG A 252 -10.82 -15.88 11.92
C ARG A 252 -12.21 -15.29 12.19
N GLU A 253 -12.31 -14.30 13.07
CA GLU A 253 -13.59 -13.69 13.45
C GLU A 253 -14.15 -12.82 12.32
N ARG A 254 -13.32 -11.97 11.72
CA ARG A 254 -13.68 -11.16 10.57
C ARG A 254 -14.11 -12.06 9.40
N ARG A 255 -13.35 -13.13 9.12
CA ARG A 255 -13.70 -14.09 8.06
C ARG A 255 -15.04 -14.79 8.33
N GLU A 256 -15.32 -15.12 9.59
CA GLU A 256 -16.62 -15.66 10.00
C GLU A 256 -17.75 -14.67 9.73
N ARG A 257 -17.59 -13.39 10.12
CA ARG A 257 -18.60 -12.35 9.85
C ARG A 257 -18.88 -12.20 8.35
N GLU A 258 -17.83 -12.14 7.52
CA GLU A 258 -17.93 -12.05 6.06
C GLU A 258 -18.72 -13.22 5.48
N ILE A 259 -18.27 -14.46 5.72
CA ILE A 259 -18.87 -15.66 5.14
C ILE A 259 -20.33 -15.82 5.58
N ARG A 260 -20.64 -15.59 6.85
CA ARG A 260 -22.03 -15.65 7.34
C ARG A 260 -22.89 -14.54 6.72
N GLY A 261 -22.36 -13.33 6.58
CA GLY A 261 -23.05 -12.22 5.93
C GLY A 261 -23.37 -12.52 4.46
N TRP A 262 -22.38 -12.97 3.70
CA TRP A 262 -22.53 -13.33 2.30
C TRP A 262 -23.51 -14.50 2.10
N LEU A 263 -23.49 -15.50 3.00
CA LEU A 263 -24.44 -16.60 2.98
C LEU A 263 -25.86 -16.19 3.40
N ALA A 264 -26.00 -15.26 4.34
CA ALA A 264 -27.31 -14.72 4.68
C ALA A 264 -27.95 -13.97 3.50
N GLU A 265 -27.12 -13.32 2.69
CA GLU A 265 -27.55 -12.58 1.50
C GLU A 265 -27.82 -13.50 0.29
N SER A 266 -26.87 -14.39 -0.02
CA SER A 266 -26.87 -15.21 -1.24
C SER A 266 -27.48 -16.60 -1.07
N GLY A 267 -27.59 -17.11 0.17
CA GLY A 267 -27.97 -18.48 0.51
C GLY A 267 -26.85 -19.50 0.28
N THR A 268 -26.20 -19.46 -0.89
CA THR A 268 -25.06 -20.30 -1.27
C THR A 268 -23.97 -19.47 -1.92
N LEU A 269 -22.72 -19.92 -1.81
CA LEU A 269 -21.57 -19.29 -2.46
C LEU A 269 -20.79 -20.30 -3.31
N THR A 270 -20.15 -19.80 -4.35
CA THR A 270 -19.24 -20.57 -5.22
C THR A 270 -17.82 -20.07 -5.01
N VAL A 271 -16.90 -20.98 -4.75
CA VAL A 271 -15.45 -20.73 -4.79
C VAL A 271 -14.91 -21.21 -6.13
N ASP A 272 -14.21 -20.35 -6.83
CA ASP A 272 -13.46 -20.69 -8.04
C ASP A 272 -11.97 -20.43 -7.81
N ASP A 273 -11.20 -21.53 -7.74
CA ASP A 273 -9.75 -21.51 -7.56
C ASP A 273 -9.07 -21.84 -8.90
N GLY A 274 -8.63 -20.81 -9.62
CA GLY A 274 -8.00 -20.94 -10.93
C GLY A 274 -6.48 -21.10 -10.88
N GLY A 275 -5.91 -21.98 -11.71
CA GLY A 275 -4.47 -22.14 -11.85
C GLY A 275 -3.76 -22.49 -10.53
N VAL A 276 -4.31 -23.49 -9.82
CA VAL A 276 -3.85 -23.93 -8.51
C VAL A 276 -2.48 -24.60 -8.59
N GLU A 277 -1.53 -24.11 -7.80
CA GLU A 277 -0.25 -24.76 -7.55
C GLU A 277 -0.03 -24.92 -6.06
N ILE A 278 0.38 -26.12 -5.63
CA ILE A 278 0.61 -26.45 -4.21
C ILE A 278 2.11 -26.60 -4.02
N ILE A 279 2.70 -25.70 -3.25
CA ILE A 279 4.16 -25.51 -3.22
C ILE A 279 4.68 -25.64 -1.79
N ARG A 280 5.85 -26.27 -1.66
CA ARG A 280 6.72 -26.11 -0.50
C ARG A 280 7.75 -25.04 -0.83
N SER A 281 7.63 -23.87 -0.21
CA SER A 281 8.59 -22.79 -0.40
C SER A 281 9.92 -23.08 0.28
N ASP A 282 10.98 -22.43 -0.18
CA ASP A 282 12.33 -22.65 0.34
C ASP A 282 12.49 -22.20 1.81
N ASP A 283 11.64 -21.27 2.26
CA ASP A 283 11.51 -20.87 3.66
C ASP A 283 10.74 -21.90 4.54
N GLY A 284 10.30 -23.01 3.95
CA GLY A 284 9.65 -24.13 4.63
C GLY A 284 8.14 -24.03 4.77
N ARG A 285 7.49 -22.97 4.25
CA ARG A 285 6.03 -22.88 4.25
C ARG A 285 5.40 -23.84 3.23
N LEU A 286 4.17 -24.26 3.53
CA LEU A 286 3.29 -24.94 2.58
C LEU A 286 2.23 -23.94 2.13
N LEU A 287 2.14 -23.68 0.84
CA LEU A 287 1.24 -22.67 0.29
C LEU A 287 0.49 -23.17 -0.95
N VAL A 288 -0.68 -22.60 -1.17
CA VAL A 288 -1.45 -22.70 -2.41
C VAL A 288 -1.36 -21.36 -3.12
N ASP A 289 -0.80 -21.36 -4.32
CA ASP A 289 -0.87 -20.22 -5.23
C ASP A 289 -2.07 -20.42 -6.17
N THR A 290 -3.09 -19.57 -6.06
CA THR A 290 -4.33 -19.67 -6.84
C THR A 290 -4.89 -18.31 -7.21
N ASN A 291 -5.66 -18.23 -8.29
CA ASN A 291 -6.50 -17.07 -8.59
C ASN A 291 -7.91 -17.35 -8.07
N ARG A 292 -8.22 -16.91 -6.85
CA ARG A 292 -9.46 -17.23 -6.14
C ARG A 292 -10.53 -16.18 -6.39
N THR A 293 -11.76 -16.63 -6.58
CA THR A 293 -12.98 -15.80 -6.56
C THR A 293 -14.00 -16.44 -5.62
N ILE A 294 -14.72 -15.65 -4.83
CA ILE A 294 -15.91 -16.11 -4.09
C ILE A 294 -17.11 -15.31 -4.57
N SER A 295 -18.08 -16.01 -5.15
CA SER A 295 -19.23 -15.42 -5.82
C SER A 295 -20.56 -15.99 -5.34
N GLY A 296 -21.63 -15.23 -5.53
CA GLY A 296 -22.98 -15.60 -5.17
C GLY A 296 -23.99 -14.68 -5.86
N THR A 297 -25.05 -14.33 -5.16
CA THR A 297 -26.05 -13.38 -5.63
C THR A 297 -26.27 -12.24 -4.62
N ARG A 298 -26.40 -11.03 -5.15
CA ARG A 298 -26.78 -9.79 -4.45
C ARG A 298 -27.97 -9.20 -5.19
N ASP A 299 -29.07 -8.94 -4.47
CA ASP A 299 -30.33 -8.46 -5.06
C ASP A 299 -30.85 -9.30 -6.26
N GLY A 300 -30.57 -10.61 -6.23
CA GLY A 300 -30.96 -11.55 -7.29
C GLY A 300 -30.08 -11.52 -8.55
N ALA A 301 -29.00 -10.73 -8.57
CA ALA A 301 -28.01 -10.69 -9.65
C ALA A 301 -26.69 -11.38 -9.23
N PRO A 302 -25.92 -11.98 -10.16
CA PRO A 302 -24.60 -12.51 -9.86
C PRO A 302 -23.68 -11.43 -9.28
N PHE A 303 -22.98 -11.75 -8.20
CA PHE A 303 -22.09 -10.83 -7.51
C PHE A 303 -20.83 -11.53 -7.01
N ALA A 304 -19.67 -10.89 -7.20
CA ALA A 304 -18.38 -11.38 -6.69
C ALA A 304 -18.09 -10.71 -5.35
N PHE A 305 -18.40 -11.41 -4.25
CA PHE A 305 -18.11 -10.93 -2.90
C PHE A 305 -16.61 -10.75 -2.69
N GLN A 306 -15.83 -11.76 -3.09
CA GLN A 306 -14.39 -11.66 -3.29
C GLN A 306 -14.11 -11.73 -4.80
N PRO A 307 -13.76 -10.59 -5.43
CA PRO A 307 -13.32 -10.54 -6.82
C PRO A 307 -12.11 -11.43 -7.06
N ARG A 308 -11.85 -11.75 -8.33
CA ARG A 308 -10.73 -12.61 -8.70
C ARG A 308 -9.40 -11.94 -8.36
N THR A 309 -8.69 -12.50 -7.40
CA THR A 309 -7.37 -12.04 -6.96
C THR A 309 -6.41 -13.22 -6.89
N GLN A 310 -5.12 -12.97 -7.14
CA GLN A 310 -4.10 -13.98 -6.85
C GLN A 310 -3.89 -14.05 -5.34
N GLU A 311 -3.95 -15.27 -4.81
CA GLU A 311 -3.89 -15.57 -3.39
C GLU A 311 -2.76 -16.56 -3.10
N PHE A 312 -2.05 -16.34 -1.99
CA PHE A 312 -1.06 -17.26 -1.43
C PHE A 312 -1.57 -17.83 -0.11
N LEU A 313 -2.38 -18.89 -0.18
CA LEU A 313 -3.00 -19.49 1.00
C LEU A 313 -1.97 -20.35 1.75
N THR A 314 -1.55 -19.92 2.92
CA THR A 314 -0.61 -20.72 3.75
C THR A 314 -1.36 -21.76 4.57
N LEU A 315 -0.78 -22.96 4.68
CA LEU A 315 -1.40 -24.12 5.33
C LEU A 315 -0.55 -24.65 6.48
N ASP A 316 -1.22 -25.10 7.54
CA ASP A 316 -0.61 -25.87 8.61
C ASP A 316 -0.73 -27.37 8.31
N ALA A 317 0.40 -28.01 8.00
CA ALA A 317 0.45 -29.43 7.66
C ALA A 317 0.13 -30.37 8.84
N THR A 318 0.24 -29.89 10.08
CA THR A 318 -0.01 -30.67 11.30
C THR A 318 -1.51 -30.77 11.56
N THR A 319 -2.20 -29.63 11.51
CA THR A 319 -3.64 -29.53 11.75
C THR A 319 -4.47 -29.73 10.47
N ARG A 320 -3.83 -29.64 9.29
CA ARG A 320 -4.45 -29.73 7.95
C ARG A 320 -5.53 -28.67 7.74
N THR A 321 -5.23 -27.45 8.14
CA THR A 321 -6.08 -26.26 8.01
C THR A 321 -5.35 -25.15 7.29
N GLU A 322 -6.11 -24.20 6.73
CA GLU A 322 -5.58 -22.93 6.23
C GLU A 322 -5.26 -22.00 7.40
N SER A 323 -4.03 -21.48 7.46
CA SER A 323 -3.59 -20.53 8.50
C SER A 323 -3.60 -19.08 8.04
N GLY A 324 -3.73 -18.84 6.73
CA GLY A 324 -3.56 -17.53 6.13
C GLY A 324 -2.10 -17.08 6.09
N ASN A 325 -1.83 -16.06 5.28
CA ASN A 325 -0.47 -15.60 4.95
C ASN A 325 0.22 -14.73 6.02
N GLN A 326 -0.49 -14.35 7.10
CA GLN A 326 0.01 -13.47 8.16
C GLN A 326 0.53 -12.12 7.62
N SER A 327 0.06 -11.68 6.44
CA SER A 327 0.53 -10.46 5.80
C SER A 327 0.14 -9.22 6.59
N ARG A 328 1.09 -8.30 6.77
CA ARG A 328 0.84 -7.00 7.38
C ARG A 328 0.66 -5.88 6.36
N PHE A 329 0.85 -6.15 5.07
CA PHE A 329 0.66 -5.18 4.00
C PHE A 329 -0.26 -5.81 2.94
N PHE A 330 -1.48 -5.30 2.81
CA PHE A 330 -2.50 -5.94 1.99
C PHE A 330 -3.57 -4.95 1.50
N ARG A 331 -4.32 -5.37 0.49
CA ARG A 331 -5.46 -4.62 -0.07
C ARG A 331 -6.74 -5.00 0.64
N ASP A 332 -7.59 -4.02 0.86
CA ASP A 332 -8.92 -4.18 1.45
C ASP A 332 -9.90 -3.18 0.85
N PHE A 333 -11.18 -3.28 1.19
CA PHE A 333 -12.22 -2.51 0.51
C PHE A 333 -13.28 -1.96 1.45
N VAL A 334 -13.74 -0.74 1.18
CA VAL A 334 -14.96 -0.16 1.74
C VAL A 334 -16.09 -0.27 0.72
N GLU A 335 -17.23 -0.78 1.15
CA GLU A 335 -18.46 -0.78 0.35
C GLU A 335 -19.15 0.57 0.59
N SER A 336 -19.01 1.50 -0.36
CA SER A 336 -19.53 2.86 -0.19
C SER A 336 -21.00 2.94 -0.61
N GLY A 337 -21.87 3.27 0.34
CA GLY A 337 -23.27 3.56 0.06
C GLY A 337 -23.46 4.95 -0.56
N LEU A 338 -22.55 5.89 -0.26
CA LEU A 338 -22.54 7.23 -0.85
C LEU A 338 -22.20 7.21 -2.35
N GLU A 339 -21.41 6.23 -2.78
CA GLU A 339 -20.96 6.11 -4.18
C GLU A 339 -21.65 4.99 -4.97
N ASP A 340 -22.40 4.11 -4.30
CA ASP A 340 -22.93 2.87 -4.88
C ASP A 340 -21.82 2.03 -5.54
N ALA A 341 -20.65 2.01 -4.90
CA ALA A 341 -19.43 1.42 -5.43
C ALA A 341 -18.51 0.91 -4.31
N ARG A 342 -17.69 -0.08 -4.66
CA ARG A 342 -16.62 -0.57 -3.80
C ARG A 342 -15.36 0.25 -4.04
N ARG A 343 -14.71 0.73 -2.96
CA ARG A 343 -13.45 1.46 -3.01
C ARG A 343 -12.34 0.68 -2.33
N GLU A 344 -11.19 0.59 -2.99
CA GLU A 344 -10.02 -0.10 -2.46
C GLU A 344 -9.19 0.83 -1.58
N TYR A 345 -8.55 0.25 -0.56
CA TYR A 345 -7.48 0.88 0.19
C TYR A 345 -6.41 -0.16 0.51
N VAL A 346 -5.15 0.27 0.59
CA VAL A 346 -4.07 -0.56 1.11
C VAL A 346 -3.95 -0.32 2.61
N THR A 347 -3.68 -1.39 3.35
CA THR A 347 -3.48 -1.36 4.80
C THR A 347 -2.09 -1.87 5.13
N TYR A 348 -1.40 -1.15 6.00
CA TYR A 348 -0.23 -1.63 6.70
C TYR A 348 -0.53 -1.77 8.20
N LEU A 349 -0.17 -2.92 8.76
CA LEU A 349 -0.23 -3.20 10.20
C LEU A 349 1.19 -3.18 10.78
N PRO A 350 1.42 -2.55 11.94
CA PRO A 350 2.76 -2.44 12.50
C PRO A 350 3.33 -3.79 12.96
N PRO A 351 4.67 -3.92 13.10
CA PRO A 351 5.34 -5.19 13.39
C PRO A 351 4.75 -5.93 14.59
N SER A 352 4.42 -5.20 15.65
CA SER A 352 3.91 -5.79 16.88
C SER A 352 2.42 -6.18 16.85
N TYR A 353 1.68 -5.88 15.76
CA TYR A 353 0.23 -6.06 15.68
C TYR A 353 -0.22 -7.50 15.92
N LEU A 354 0.42 -8.46 15.26
CA LEU A 354 0.05 -9.89 15.37
C LEU A 354 0.54 -10.52 16.68
N GLU A 355 1.60 -9.97 17.28
CA GLU A 355 2.19 -10.47 18.52
C GLU A 355 1.47 -9.94 19.77
N ASN A 356 0.82 -8.76 19.67
CA ASN A 356 0.13 -8.09 20.76
C ASN A 356 -1.37 -7.96 20.48
N PRO A 357 -2.17 -9.03 20.64
CA PRO A 357 -3.58 -9.06 20.24
C PRO A 357 -4.49 -8.09 21.03
N ASN A 358 -4.01 -7.56 22.17
CA ASN A 358 -4.76 -6.63 23.02
C ASN A 358 -4.28 -5.18 22.89
N ARG A 359 -3.29 -4.90 22.04
CA ARG A 359 -2.79 -3.54 21.83
C ARG A 359 -3.61 -2.84 20.74
N GLU A 360 -3.97 -1.59 21.01
CA GLU A 360 -4.55 -0.65 20.07
C GLU A 360 -3.47 0.30 19.54
N TYR A 361 -3.66 0.81 18.33
CA TYR A 361 -2.65 1.57 17.60
C TYR A 361 -3.19 2.89 17.06
N PRO A 362 -2.37 3.95 17.03
CA PRO A 362 -2.71 5.15 16.26
C PRO A 362 -2.85 4.82 14.76
N VAL A 363 -3.54 5.69 14.03
CA VAL A 363 -3.79 5.54 12.59
C VAL A 363 -3.27 6.74 11.81
N VAL A 364 -2.47 6.47 10.77
CA VAL A 364 -2.05 7.48 9.80
C VAL A 364 -2.72 7.17 8.46
N TYR A 365 -3.46 8.13 7.92
CA TYR A 365 -4.00 8.04 6.57
C TYR A 365 -3.02 8.71 5.60
N LEU A 366 -2.49 7.92 4.65
CA LEU A 366 -1.49 8.36 3.68
C LEU A 366 -2.11 8.50 2.28
N LEU A 367 -2.24 9.73 1.81
CA LEU A 367 -3.02 10.09 0.62
C LEU A 367 -2.13 10.29 -0.61
N HIS A 368 -2.52 9.65 -1.73
CA HIS A 368 -1.78 9.68 -2.99
C HIS A 368 -1.98 10.97 -3.79
N GLY A 369 -1.11 11.18 -4.78
CA GLY A 369 -1.16 12.29 -5.73
C GLY A 369 -2.19 12.11 -6.85
N VAL A 370 -2.35 13.13 -7.71
CA VAL A 370 -3.21 13.03 -8.90
C VAL A 370 -2.68 11.94 -9.84
N ASN A 371 -3.58 11.21 -10.49
CA ASN A 371 -3.32 10.01 -11.29
C ASN A 371 -2.74 8.82 -10.51
N GLY A 372 -2.58 8.94 -9.19
CA GLY A 372 -2.24 7.83 -8.30
C GLY A 372 -3.47 6.99 -7.91
N GLY A 373 -3.26 6.07 -6.97
CA GLY A 373 -4.30 5.21 -6.41
C GLY A 373 -3.76 4.44 -5.20
N SER A 374 -4.63 3.68 -4.52
CA SER A 374 -4.27 2.87 -3.34
C SER A 374 -3.09 1.93 -3.58
N ARG A 375 -2.86 1.43 -4.80
CA ARG A 375 -1.81 0.43 -5.07
C ARG A 375 -0.44 1.04 -5.31
N GLU A 376 -0.33 2.37 -5.39
CA GLU A 376 0.94 3.02 -5.77
C GLU A 376 2.07 2.87 -4.73
N TRP A 377 1.72 2.47 -3.52
CA TRP A 377 2.64 2.29 -2.40
C TRP A 377 3.40 0.95 -2.47
N GLU A 378 2.83 -0.05 -3.16
CA GLU A 378 3.44 -1.37 -3.36
C GLU A 378 4.76 -1.29 -4.14
N PRO A 379 4.82 -0.73 -5.36
CA PRO A 379 6.07 -0.65 -6.11
C PRO A 379 7.12 0.27 -5.46
N ARG A 380 6.69 1.12 -4.51
CA ARG A 380 7.58 1.98 -3.71
C ARG A 380 8.11 1.31 -2.44
N ASP A 381 7.71 0.05 -2.19
CA ASP A 381 8.09 -0.76 -1.05
C ASP A 381 7.77 -0.11 0.31
N PHE A 382 6.58 0.51 0.40
CA PHE A 382 6.16 1.20 1.63
C PHE A 382 6.03 0.24 2.83
N GLY A 383 5.72 -1.04 2.60
CA GLY A 383 5.71 -2.05 3.66
C GLY A 383 7.07 -2.15 4.37
N ALA A 384 8.16 -2.31 3.61
CA ALA A 384 9.50 -2.40 4.18
C ALA A 384 9.98 -1.05 4.75
N ARG A 385 9.64 0.07 4.10
CA ARG A 385 9.99 1.41 4.61
C ARG A 385 9.33 1.66 5.96
N LEU A 386 8.04 1.37 6.10
CA LEU A 386 7.32 1.52 7.37
C LEU A 386 7.90 0.58 8.44
N ASP A 387 8.24 -0.66 8.09
CA ASP A 387 8.96 -1.56 9.01
C ASP A 387 10.28 -0.95 9.48
N GLU A 388 11.08 -0.34 8.60
CA GLU A 388 12.32 0.33 8.96
C GLU A 388 12.06 1.49 9.95
N LEU A 389 11.07 2.35 9.67
CA LEU A 389 10.73 3.46 10.55
C LEU A 389 10.39 3.02 11.99
N TYR A 390 9.64 1.93 12.14
CA TYR A 390 9.23 1.46 13.47
C TYR A 390 10.31 0.62 14.16
N THR A 391 11.02 -0.23 13.42
CA THR A 391 11.99 -1.17 14.03
C THR A 391 13.37 -0.55 14.26
N THR A 392 13.86 0.28 13.33
CA THR A 392 15.20 0.90 13.41
C THR A 392 15.13 2.41 13.59
N GLY A 393 14.12 3.06 13.02
CA GLY A 393 13.87 4.50 13.18
C GLY A 393 13.35 4.91 14.56
N GLY A 394 12.81 3.94 15.32
CA GLY A 394 12.32 4.17 16.68
C GLY A 394 11.09 5.05 16.76
N LEU A 395 10.28 5.12 15.69
CA LEU A 395 8.99 5.82 15.70
C LEU A 395 7.92 4.98 16.42
N GLU A 396 6.90 5.64 16.98
CA GLU A 396 5.72 4.95 17.51
C GLU A 396 4.98 4.23 16.39
N GLU A 397 4.73 2.93 16.61
CA GLU A 397 3.98 2.09 15.67
C GLU A 397 2.57 2.61 15.42
N SER A 398 2.18 2.72 14.15
CA SER A 398 0.83 3.06 13.72
C SER A 398 0.32 2.09 12.66
N ILE A 399 -1.01 1.92 12.60
CA ILE A 399 -1.67 1.39 11.40
C ILE A 399 -1.60 2.48 10.33
N VAL A 400 -1.31 2.10 9.09
CA VAL A 400 -1.30 3.04 7.96
C VAL A 400 -2.35 2.62 6.95
N ILE A 401 -3.27 3.55 6.66
CA ILE A 401 -4.35 3.37 5.68
C ILE A 401 -4.04 4.22 4.47
N MET A 402 -4.03 3.59 3.31
CA MET A 402 -3.65 4.17 2.02
C MET A 402 -4.85 4.06 1.07
N PRO A 403 -5.85 4.95 1.21
CA PRO A 403 -7.07 4.88 0.42
C PRO A 403 -6.81 5.22 -1.04
N ASP A 404 -7.62 4.65 -1.92
CA ASP A 404 -7.85 5.25 -3.23
C ASP A 404 -8.62 6.58 -3.02
N GLY A 405 -8.35 7.54 -3.88
CA GLY A 405 -9.01 8.83 -3.97
C GLY A 405 -9.29 9.25 -5.42
N GLU A 406 -8.96 8.36 -6.37
CA GLU A 406 -8.86 8.67 -7.80
C GLU A 406 -8.10 10.00 -8.03
N SER A 407 -8.31 10.66 -9.18
CA SER A 407 -7.85 12.03 -9.41
C SER A 407 -8.89 13.07 -8.95
N LEU A 408 -9.60 12.81 -7.84
CA LEU A 408 -10.79 13.56 -7.44
C LEU A 408 -10.59 14.47 -6.21
N TRP A 409 -9.33 14.76 -5.88
CA TRP A 409 -8.89 15.82 -4.95
C TRP A 409 -9.38 15.68 -3.49
N TYR A 410 -9.93 14.54 -3.11
CA TYR A 410 -10.45 14.28 -1.77
C TYR A 410 -11.49 15.34 -1.33
N VAL A 411 -12.36 15.73 -2.28
CA VAL A 411 -13.47 16.68 -2.08
C VAL A 411 -14.79 16.05 -2.52
N ASP A 412 -15.92 16.60 -2.06
CA ASP A 412 -17.20 16.20 -2.64
C ASP A 412 -17.47 17.00 -3.91
N ASN A 413 -17.32 16.34 -5.06
CA ASN A 413 -17.50 16.98 -6.36
C ASN A 413 -18.98 17.26 -6.65
N GLU A 414 -19.29 18.47 -7.15
CA GLU A 414 -20.67 18.84 -7.44
C GLU A 414 -21.28 17.94 -8.53
N GLY A 415 -22.33 17.19 -8.19
CA GLY A 415 -22.97 16.25 -9.11
C GLY A 415 -22.10 15.03 -9.47
N GLY A 416 -20.97 14.86 -8.77
CA GLY A 416 -20.05 13.74 -8.91
C GLY A 416 -19.88 12.99 -7.59
N THR A 417 -18.71 12.37 -7.43
CA THR A 417 -18.39 11.48 -6.31
C THR A 417 -18.13 12.25 -5.01
N PRO A 418 -18.84 11.93 -3.90
CA PRO A 418 -18.65 12.55 -2.59
C PRO A 418 -17.46 11.96 -1.82
N TRP A 419 -16.24 12.07 -2.37
CA TRP A 419 -15.05 11.40 -1.85
C TRP A 419 -14.70 11.76 -0.41
N ARG A 420 -14.86 13.03 -0.04
CA ARG A 420 -14.55 13.47 1.31
C ARG A 420 -15.54 12.89 2.31
N SER A 421 -16.82 12.93 1.96
CA SER A 421 -17.88 12.34 2.79
C SER A 421 -17.69 10.83 2.91
N MET A 422 -17.36 10.12 1.82
CA MET A 422 -17.05 8.68 1.87
C MET A 422 -15.85 8.40 2.79
N PHE A 423 -14.77 9.16 2.64
CA PHE A 423 -13.59 9.01 3.49
C PHE A 423 -13.93 9.20 4.99
N VAL A 424 -14.68 10.24 5.33
CA VAL A 424 -14.98 10.59 6.73
C VAL A 424 -16.08 9.72 7.34
N ASP A 425 -17.18 9.50 6.60
CA ASP A 425 -18.40 8.90 7.13
C ASP A 425 -18.46 7.38 6.92
N GLU A 426 -17.64 6.82 6.03
CA GLU A 426 -17.66 5.38 5.71
C GLU A 426 -16.29 4.72 5.94
N LEU A 427 -15.20 5.26 5.39
CA LEU A 427 -13.88 4.63 5.52
C LEU A 427 -13.34 4.67 6.96
N ILE A 428 -13.29 5.84 7.61
CA ILE A 428 -12.76 5.94 8.99
C ILE A 428 -13.54 5.03 9.94
N PRO A 429 -14.89 5.02 9.97
CA PRO A 429 -15.64 4.10 10.82
C PRO A 429 -15.38 2.62 10.52
N GLN A 430 -15.19 2.25 9.24
CA GLN A 430 -14.83 0.88 8.90
C GLN A 430 -13.45 0.50 9.43
N VAL A 431 -12.46 1.40 9.30
CA VAL A 431 -11.11 1.17 9.83
C VAL A 431 -11.14 0.97 11.35
N ASP A 432 -11.87 1.82 12.07
CA ASP A 432 -12.00 1.70 13.53
C ASP A 432 -12.81 0.46 13.97
N ALA A 433 -13.65 -0.10 13.10
CA ALA A 433 -14.43 -1.31 13.39
C ALA A 433 -13.66 -2.61 13.10
N GLU A 434 -12.82 -2.62 12.04
CA GLU A 434 -12.13 -3.82 11.58
C GLU A 434 -10.70 -3.95 12.13
N TYR A 435 -10.10 -2.86 12.61
CA TYR A 435 -8.73 -2.84 13.15
C TYR A 435 -8.69 -2.34 14.59
N ARG A 436 -7.63 -2.72 15.33
CA ARG A 436 -7.43 -2.28 16.72
C ARG A 436 -6.86 -0.86 16.75
N THR A 437 -7.72 0.13 16.61
CA THR A 437 -7.32 1.54 16.54
C THR A 437 -7.52 2.28 17.88
N LEU A 438 -6.71 3.32 18.10
CA LEU A 438 -6.98 4.37 19.06
C LEU A 438 -7.79 5.45 18.34
N ALA A 439 -9.10 5.47 18.57
CA ALA A 439 -10.02 6.24 17.73
C ALA A 439 -10.08 7.76 18.05
N ASP A 440 -9.44 8.22 19.12
CA ASP A 440 -9.41 9.65 19.47
C ASP A 440 -8.50 10.45 18.52
N ARG A 441 -8.82 11.73 18.32
CA ARG A 441 -8.12 12.61 17.36
C ARG A 441 -6.62 12.70 17.60
N GLU A 442 -6.19 12.61 18.86
CA GLU A 442 -4.79 12.68 19.27
C GLU A 442 -3.95 11.53 18.68
N PHE A 443 -4.59 10.44 18.28
CA PHE A 443 -3.96 9.24 17.71
C PHE A 443 -4.25 9.08 16.21
N ARG A 444 -4.78 10.12 15.55
CA ARG A 444 -5.12 10.07 14.12
C ARG A 444 -4.42 11.19 13.33
N GLY A 445 -3.59 10.76 12.38
CA GLY A 445 -2.81 11.63 11.51
C GLY A 445 -3.23 11.54 10.04
N LEU A 446 -2.96 12.61 9.30
CA LEU A 446 -3.07 12.67 7.84
C LEU A 446 -1.71 13.05 7.26
N SER A 447 -1.25 12.26 6.28
CA SER A 447 -0.11 12.58 5.44
C SER A 447 -0.52 12.45 3.98
N GLY A 448 0.15 13.16 3.08
CA GLY A 448 -0.12 12.97 1.66
C GLY A 448 0.80 13.77 0.77
N VAL A 449 0.83 13.39 -0.51
CA VAL A 449 1.70 13.99 -1.52
C VAL A 449 0.90 14.69 -2.61
N SER A 450 1.30 15.88 -3.06
CA SER A 450 0.65 16.62 -4.16
C SER A 450 -0.85 16.87 -3.92
N MET A 451 -1.74 16.23 -4.70
CA MET A 451 -3.19 16.17 -4.44
C MET A 451 -3.51 15.63 -3.05
N GLY A 452 -2.80 14.60 -2.59
CA GLY A 452 -2.94 14.03 -1.25
C GLY A 452 -2.47 14.99 -0.16
N GLY A 453 -1.46 15.84 -0.43
CA GLY A 453 -1.04 16.89 0.50
C GLY A 453 -2.10 17.98 0.66
N PHE A 454 -2.80 18.32 -0.43
CA PHE A 454 -4.03 19.12 -0.37
C PHE A 454 -5.11 18.41 0.46
N GLY A 455 -5.37 17.13 0.19
CA GLY A 455 -6.38 16.32 0.89
C GLY A 455 -6.13 16.26 2.40
N ALA A 456 -4.88 16.02 2.82
CA ALA A 456 -4.47 15.92 4.22
C ALA A 456 -4.81 17.19 5.00
N TYR A 457 -4.48 18.36 4.44
CA TYR A 457 -4.81 19.63 5.09
C TYR A 457 -6.29 20.00 4.96
N SER A 458 -6.91 19.77 3.80
CA SER A 458 -8.31 20.10 3.53
C SER A 458 -9.26 19.31 4.44
N ILE A 459 -9.08 18.00 4.54
CA ILE A 459 -9.87 17.13 5.42
C ILE A 459 -9.55 17.47 6.88
N GLY A 460 -8.26 17.45 7.24
CA GLY A 460 -7.82 17.59 8.63
C GLY A 460 -8.26 18.89 9.28
N LEU A 461 -8.07 20.02 8.59
CA LEU A 461 -8.46 21.34 9.12
C LEU A 461 -9.98 21.49 9.29
N ALA A 462 -10.76 20.77 8.48
CA ALA A 462 -12.20 20.85 8.49
C ALA A 462 -12.87 19.81 9.42
N HIS A 463 -12.10 18.83 9.90
CA HIS A 463 -12.50 17.84 10.90
C HIS A 463 -11.56 17.85 12.13
N PRO A 464 -11.46 18.99 12.87
CA PRO A 464 -10.64 19.10 14.07
C PRO A 464 -10.97 18.05 15.14
N GLU A 465 -12.19 17.52 15.14
CA GLU A 465 -12.66 16.48 16.05
C GLU A 465 -12.11 15.09 15.74
N LEU A 466 -11.57 14.88 14.53
CA LEU A 466 -11.03 13.59 14.08
C LEU A 466 -9.51 13.56 13.98
N PHE A 467 -8.85 14.70 13.75
CA PHE A 467 -7.42 14.75 13.45
C PHE A 467 -6.66 15.78 14.31
N SER A 468 -5.42 15.44 14.65
CA SER A 468 -4.48 16.32 15.38
C SER A 468 -3.13 16.50 14.69
N SER A 469 -2.79 15.71 13.67
CA SER A 469 -1.46 15.75 13.06
C SER A 469 -1.56 15.74 11.53
N LEU A 470 -1.05 16.79 10.88
CA LEU A 470 -1.23 17.04 9.45
C LEU A 470 0.14 17.21 8.75
N ALA A 471 0.42 16.35 7.78
CA ALA A 471 1.62 16.35 6.96
C ALA A 471 1.28 16.51 5.47
N SER A 472 2.06 17.34 4.76
CA SER A 472 1.87 17.59 3.33
C SER A 472 3.21 17.59 2.59
N HIS A 473 3.41 16.64 1.69
CA HIS A 473 4.57 16.58 0.81
C HIS A 473 4.27 17.21 -0.55
N MET A 474 5.02 18.23 -0.95
CA MET A 474 4.81 19.00 -2.20
C MET A 474 3.32 19.29 -2.46
N GLY A 475 2.59 19.65 -1.41
CA GLY A 475 1.13 19.70 -1.47
C GLY A 475 0.62 20.87 -2.31
N ALA A 476 -0.50 20.66 -3.00
CA ALA A 476 -1.18 21.68 -3.79
C ALA A 476 -1.97 22.70 -2.92
N LEU A 477 -1.33 23.21 -1.86
CA LEU A 477 -1.97 23.92 -0.74
C LEU A 477 -2.61 25.27 -1.13
N SER A 478 -2.27 25.81 -2.30
CA SER A 478 -2.78 27.08 -2.81
C SER A 478 -3.91 26.94 -3.84
N LEU A 479 -4.24 25.72 -4.28
CA LEU A 479 -5.25 25.53 -5.32
C LEU A 479 -6.65 25.95 -4.86
N ALA A 480 -7.31 26.73 -5.71
CA ALA A 480 -8.65 27.26 -5.46
C ALA A 480 -9.74 26.22 -5.77
N PRO A 481 -10.95 26.37 -5.21
CA PRO A 481 -11.99 25.34 -5.25
C PRO A 481 -12.38 24.96 -6.69
N ALA A 482 -12.46 25.97 -7.57
CA ALA A 482 -12.85 25.76 -8.96
C ALA A 482 -11.86 24.89 -9.77
N LEU A 483 -10.60 24.81 -9.34
CA LEU A 483 -9.58 23.97 -10.00
C LEU A 483 -9.61 22.52 -9.52
N VAL A 484 -10.21 22.26 -8.37
CA VAL A 484 -10.30 20.94 -7.74
C VAL A 484 -11.72 20.36 -7.80
N GLY A 485 -12.60 20.91 -8.65
CA GLY A 485 -13.96 20.39 -8.87
C GLY A 485 -15.06 20.99 -7.97
N VAL A 486 -14.75 22.06 -7.23
CA VAL A 486 -15.66 22.69 -6.27
C VAL A 486 -16.07 24.09 -6.76
N THR A 487 -17.35 24.31 -7.05
CA THR A 487 -17.81 25.57 -7.70
C THR A 487 -18.10 26.71 -6.72
N SER A 488 -18.15 26.42 -5.41
CA SER A 488 -18.44 27.38 -4.35
C SER A 488 -17.39 27.24 -3.24
N PRO A 489 -16.69 28.33 -2.84
CA PRO A 489 -15.82 28.32 -1.66
C PRO A 489 -16.58 28.02 -0.35
N SER A 490 -17.91 28.08 -0.44
CA SER A 490 -18.89 27.64 0.54
C SER A 490 -19.70 26.48 -0.04
N GLY A 491 -19.04 25.40 -0.47
CA GLY A 491 -19.70 24.16 -0.90
C GLY A 491 -20.60 23.57 0.20
N PRO A 492 -21.02 22.29 0.11
CA PRO A 492 -21.54 21.59 1.28
C PRO A 492 -20.67 21.91 2.51
N ALA A 493 -21.30 22.26 3.64
CA ALA A 493 -20.64 22.90 4.76
C ALA A 493 -19.35 22.15 5.15
N GLY A 494 -18.17 22.79 4.99
CA GLY A 494 -16.88 22.23 5.40
C GLY A 494 -15.81 22.13 4.32
N GLN A 495 -16.12 22.31 3.02
CA GLN A 495 -15.10 22.26 1.95
C GLN A 495 -14.13 23.46 1.97
N SER A 496 -12.84 23.20 1.69
CA SER A 496 -11.77 24.19 1.78
C SER A 496 -11.80 25.21 0.63
N ALA A 497 -11.56 26.49 0.94
CA ALA A 497 -11.30 27.52 -0.07
C ALA A 497 -9.91 27.34 -0.71
N SER A 498 -8.95 26.93 0.12
CA SER A 498 -7.69 26.26 -0.18
C SER A 498 -7.03 26.02 1.19
N PRO A 499 -6.20 24.98 1.38
CA PRO A 499 -5.49 24.77 2.64
C PRO A 499 -4.81 26.03 3.18
N LEU A 500 -4.17 26.81 2.31
CA LEU A 500 -3.51 28.06 2.66
C LEU A 500 -4.50 29.14 3.15
N ALA A 501 -5.63 29.31 2.47
CA ALA A 501 -6.67 30.27 2.87
C ALA A 501 -7.34 29.85 4.19
N ASP A 502 -7.55 28.56 4.35
CA ASP A 502 -8.09 27.92 5.54
C ASP A 502 -7.23 28.17 6.78
N VAL A 503 -5.90 28.05 6.67
CA VAL A 503 -4.98 28.39 7.77
C VAL A 503 -4.98 29.90 8.04
N ALA A 504 -4.99 30.73 7.01
CA ALA A 504 -5.02 32.19 7.17
C ALA A 504 -6.27 32.65 7.97
N ALA A 505 -7.43 32.05 7.70
CA ALA A 505 -8.71 32.38 8.32
C ALA A 505 -8.86 31.91 9.78
N ARG A 506 -8.11 30.89 10.21
CA ARG A 506 -8.20 30.32 11.57
C ARG A 506 -7.43 31.16 12.61
N SER A 507 -7.93 31.13 13.84
CA SER A 507 -7.27 31.73 15.00
C SER A 507 -6.10 30.88 15.51
N THR A 508 -5.19 31.49 16.28
CA THR A 508 -4.09 30.78 16.96
C THR A 508 -4.63 29.64 17.83
N GLU A 509 -5.72 29.86 18.58
CA GLU A 509 -6.33 28.81 19.42
C GLU A 509 -6.78 27.60 18.59
N GLN A 510 -7.38 27.83 17.42
CA GLN A 510 -7.82 26.74 16.55
C GLN A 510 -6.63 25.98 15.94
N LEU A 511 -5.58 26.69 15.55
CA LEU A 511 -4.40 26.09 14.92
C LEU A 511 -3.49 25.39 15.94
N SER A 512 -3.45 25.85 17.19
CA SER A 512 -2.66 25.23 18.28
C SER A 512 -3.11 23.83 18.67
N ARG A 513 -4.20 23.33 18.06
CA ARG A 513 -4.72 21.98 18.25
C ARG A 513 -4.05 20.96 17.34
N TYR A 514 -3.21 21.40 16.41
CA TYR A 514 -2.59 20.55 15.40
C TYR A 514 -1.06 20.60 15.48
N ALA A 515 -0.44 19.47 15.16
CA ALA A 515 0.94 19.37 14.73
C ALA A 515 1.00 19.50 13.20
N PHE A 516 1.94 20.30 12.68
CA PHE A 516 2.07 20.58 11.25
C PHE A 516 3.44 20.18 10.71
N PHE A 517 3.44 19.43 9.61
CA PHE A 517 4.59 19.21 8.74
C PHE A 517 4.23 19.56 7.30
N TYR A 518 5.13 20.22 6.58
CA TYR A 518 4.96 20.42 5.15
C TYR A 518 6.28 20.71 4.45
N ASP A 519 6.48 20.08 3.28
CA ASP A 519 7.70 20.25 2.51
C ASP A 519 7.45 20.43 1.01
N ALA A 520 8.49 20.84 0.29
CA ALA A 520 8.55 20.87 -1.17
C ALA A 520 10.01 20.87 -1.65
N CYS A 521 10.23 20.82 -2.96
CA CYS A 521 11.53 21.04 -3.60
C CYS A 521 11.53 22.33 -4.43
N GLU A 522 12.69 23.00 -4.56
CA GLU A 522 12.80 24.30 -5.24
C GLU A 522 12.43 24.26 -6.73
N GLU A 523 12.70 23.14 -7.40
CA GLU A 523 12.45 22.92 -8.83
C GLU A 523 11.17 22.08 -9.08
N ASP A 524 10.24 22.13 -8.13
CA ASP A 524 8.90 21.55 -8.29
C ASP A 524 8.18 22.15 -9.52
N ASP A 525 7.69 21.28 -10.40
CA ASP A 525 7.11 21.64 -11.70
C ASP A 525 5.86 22.51 -11.59
N TYR A 526 5.13 22.40 -10.48
CA TYR A 526 3.90 23.13 -10.19
C TYR A 526 4.13 24.34 -9.29
N ARG A 527 5.38 24.57 -8.87
CA ARG A 527 5.78 25.66 -7.97
C ARG A 527 5.07 25.61 -6.62
N PHE A 528 4.81 24.41 -6.10
CA PHE A 528 4.23 24.21 -4.77
C PHE A 528 5.16 24.64 -3.63
N ASP A 529 6.46 24.83 -3.90
CA ASP A 529 7.42 25.51 -3.03
C ASP A 529 6.92 26.89 -2.54
N ASN A 530 6.23 27.64 -3.39
CA ASN A 530 5.66 28.94 -3.01
C ASN A 530 4.55 28.82 -1.97
N ALA A 531 3.75 27.76 -2.05
CA ALA A 531 2.66 27.52 -1.11
C ALA A 531 3.21 27.12 0.27
N VAL A 532 4.26 26.28 0.30
CA VAL A 532 5.01 25.94 1.52
C VAL A 532 5.56 27.19 2.21
N ARG A 533 6.27 28.06 1.47
CA ARG A 533 6.81 29.32 2.03
C ARG A 533 5.74 30.28 2.55
N SER A 534 4.57 30.28 1.89
CA SER A 534 3.43 31.10 2.31
C SER A 534 2.80 30.56 3.59
N LEU A 535 2.66 29.25 3.71
CA LEU A 535 2.13 28.60 4.90
C LEU A 535 3.05 28.82 6.11
N ASP A 536 4.36 28.67 5.90
CA ASP A 536 5.42 28.99 6.87
C ASP A 536 5.27 30.39 7.45
N THR A 537 5.19 31.39 6.58
CA THR A 537 5.01 32.79 6.99
C THR A 537 3.72 33.00 7.79
N LEU A 538 2.63 32.30 7.45
CA LEU A 538 1.35 32.43 8.13
C LEU A 538 1.36 31.80 9.54
N LEU A 539 1.96 30.63 9.70
CA LEU A 539 2.05 29.94 10.99
C LEU A 539 3.02 30.65 11.93
N ASP A 540 4.17 31.13 11.42
CA ASP A 540 5.10 31.99 12.15
C ASP A 540 4.42 33.26 12.67
N ALA A 541 3.66 33.95 11.82
CA ALA A 541 2.94 35.17 12.19
C ALA A 541 1.89 34.94 13.29
N LYS A 542 1.42 33.69 13.44
CA LYS A 542 0.45 33.27 14.46
C LYS A 542 1.10 32.58 15.66
N ALA A 543 2.44 32.44 15.67
CA ALA A 543 3.23 31.74 16.67
C ALA A 543 2.76 30.30 16.90
N ILE A 544 2.48 29.58 15.82
CA ILE A 544 2.14 28.16 15.83
C ILE A 544 3.41 27.35 15.59
N ASP A 545 3.66 26.33 16.42
CA ASP A 545 4.79 25.43 16.22
C ASP A 545 4.54 24.52 15.02
N HIS A 546 5.56 24.35 14.18
CA HIS A 546 5.45 23.60 12.93
C HIS A 546 6.83 23.23 12.39
N THR A 547 6.87 22.20 11.54
CA THR A 547 8.06 21.82 10.79
C THR A 547 7.83 22.09 9.31
N SER A 548 8.77 22.78 8.66
CA SER A 548 8.72 23.04 7.23
C SER A 548 10.08 22.87 6.57
N ALA A 549 10.07 22.51 5.28
CA ALA A 549 11.30 22.45 4.49
C ALA A 549 11.04 22.77 3.02
N VAL A 550 11.98 23.49 2.39
CA VAL A 550 12.08 23.53 0.93
C VAL A 550 13.47 23.03 0.55
N TYR A 551 13.54 21.88 -0.09
CA TYR A 551 14.80 21.22 -0.42
C TYR A 551 15.37 21.74 -1.75
N PRO A 552 16.70 21.91 -1.86
CA PRO A 552 17.34 22.50 -3.04
C PRO A 552 17.38 21.56 -4.26
N GLU A 553 17.17 20.26 -4.06
CA GLU A 553 17.25 19.24 -5.10
C GLU A 553 15.95 18.42 -5.09
N GLY A 554 15.50 18.01 -6.28
CA GLY A 554 14.23 17.31 -6.49
C GLY A 554 13.27 18.12 -7.35
N ARG A 555 12.35 17.42 -8.02
CA ARG A 555 11.25 17.99 -8.80
C ARG A 555 9.92 17.52 -8.20
N HIS A 556 8.82 17.55 -8.96
CA HIS A 556 7.56 16.94 -8.51
C HIS A 556 7.61 15.41 -8.68
N ASN A 557 8.50 14.74 -7.93
CA ASN A 557 8.82 13.33 -8.10
C ASN A 557 9.21 12.64 -6.79
N ASP A 558 9.31 11.30 -6.82
CA ASP A 558 9.61 10.47 -5.65
C ASP A 558 10.94 10.82 -4.95
N ASP A 559 11.95 11.25 -5.70
CA ASP A 559 13.24 11.68 -5.14
C ASP A 559 13.12 12.84 -4.15
N CYS A 560 12.10 13.69 -4.32
CA CYS A 560 11.87 14.82 -3.43
C CYS A 560 11.29 14.40 -2.07
N TRP A 561 10.21 13.61 -2.05
CA TRP A 561 9.43 13.37 -0.83
C TRP A 561 9.62 12.01 -0.18
N VAL A 562 9.88 10.93 -0.95
CA VAL A 562 9.99 9.57 -0.38
C VAL A 562 11.10 9.50 0.68
N PRO A 563 12.29 10.13 0.51
CA PRO A 563 13.31 10.19 1.55
C PRO A 563 12.90 10.95 2.82
N ARG A 564 11.79 11.69 2.78
CA ARG A 564 11.27 12.56 3.86
C ARG A 564 10.07 11.99 4.59
N ILE A 565 9.65 10.77 4.23
CA ILE A 565 8.55 10.08 4.91
C ILE A 565 8.86 9.85 6.40
N ALA A 566 10.13 9.68 6.77
CA ALA A 566 10.54 9.63 8.18
C ALA A 566 10.20 10.92 8.94
N ASP A 567 10.25 12.08 8.29
CA ASP A 567 10.00 13.37 8.94
C ASP A 567 8.49 13.56 9.20
N SER A 568 7.64 13.23 8.22
CA SER A 568 6.17 13.30 8.41
C SER A 568 5.64 12.24 9.37
N PHE A 569 6.15 11.02 9.33
CA PHE A 569 5.80 9.99 10.32
C PHE A 569 6.40 10.29 11.70
N GLY A 570 7.54 10.99 11.76
CA GLY A 570 8.11 11.52 13.00
C GLY A 570 7.15 12.48 13.70
N LEU A 571 6.56 13.41 12.94
CA LEU A 571 5.52 14.32 13.45
C LEU A 571 4.33 13.54 14.08
N HIS A 572 3.83 12.52 13.38
CA HIS A 572 2.72 11.70 13.88
C HIS A 572 3.12 10.93 15.14
N SER A 573 4.33 10.35 15.15
CA SER A 573 4.89 9.63 16.30
C SER A 573 5.02 10.52 17.53
N ASP A 574 5.53 11.75 17.37
CA ASP A 574 5.72 12.67 18.50
C ASP A 574 4.37 13.15 19.04
N GLN A 575 3.38 13.41 18.17
CA GLN A 575 2.02 13.73 18.60
C GLN A 575 1.39 12.60 19.43
N VAL A 576 1.64 11.33 19.08
CA VAL A 576 1.17 10.15 19.82
C VAL A 576 1.86 10.07 21.18
N ARG A 577 3.17 10.31 21.26
CA ARG A 577 3.92 10.35 22.52
C ARG A 577 3.39 11.42 23.46
N ASP A 578 3.17 12.62 22.94
CA ASP A 578 2.60 13.73 23.70
C ASP A 578 1.20 13.37 24.24
N ALA A 579 0.38 12.70 23.42
CA ALA A 579 -0.96 12.27 23.81
C ALA A 579 -0.96 11.22 24.94
N PHE A 580 0.00 10.29 24.94
CA PHE A 580 0.19 9.36 26.04
C PHE A 580 0.81 10.00 27.28
N GLY A 581 1.24 11.26 27.20
CA GLY A 581 2.04 11.90 28.24
C GLY A 581 3.38 11.21 28.42
N ALA A 582 3.91 10.59 27.35
CA ALA A 582 5.24 10.01 27.35
C ALA A 582 6.25 11.14 27.48
N ASP A 583 7.00 11.15 28.57
CA ASP A 583 8.09 12.10 28.73
C ASP A 583 9.21 11.76 27.76
N THR A 584 9.40 12.61 26.76
CA THR A 584 10.49 12.54 25.79
C THR A 584 11.64 13.48 26.17
N THR A 585 11.51 14.23 27.27
CA THR A 585 12.49 15.22 27.69
C THR A 585 13.57 14.56 28.52
N ALA A 586 14.82 14.63 28.07
CA ALA A 586 15.92 14.11 28.87
C ALA A 586 16.07 14.89 30.20
N PRO A 587 16.39 14.21 31.32
CA PRO A 587 16.51 14.85 32.62
C PRO A 587 17.68 15.83 32.64
N THR A 588 17.61 16.85 33.48
CA THR A 588 18.75 17.74 33.73
C THR A 588 19.60 17.23 34.88
N VAL A 589 20.93 17.33 34.75
CA VAL A 589 21.87 16.88 35.78
C VAL A 589 22.91 17.96 36.07
N SER A 590 23.26 18.13 37.34
CA SER A 590 24.33 19.02 37.79
C SER A 590 25.22 18.29 38.79
N ALA A 591 26.50 18.69 38.85
CA ALA A 591 27.47 18.08 39.76
C ALA A 591 28.46 19.12 40.26
N ALA A 592 28.68 19.15 41.57
CA ALA A 592 29.54 20.13 42.25
C ALA A 592 30.55 19.45 43.17
N LEU A 593 31.77 19.98 43.21
CA LEU A 593 32.81 19.54 44.14
C LEU A 593 32.64 20.26 45.48
N ASP A 594 32.44 19.50 46.56
CA ASP A 594 32.73 19.98 47.91
C ASP A 594 34.24 19.89 48.16
N ALA A 595 34.90 21.04 48.23
CA ALA A 595 36.33 21.13 48.41
C ALA A 595 36.80 20.75 49.82
N ALA A 596 35.93 20.85 50.84
CA ALA A 596 36.29 20.55 52.23
C ALA A 596 36.32 19.05 52.50
N THR A 597 35.34 18.32 51.96
CA THR A 597 35.23 16.87 52.09
C THR A 597 35.84 16.11 50.90
N ARG A 598 36.20 16.82 49.83
CA ARG A 598 36.65 16.26 48.54
C ARG A 598 35.68 15.19 48.03
N THR A 599 34.40 15.54 47.99
CA THR A 599 33.37 14.71 47.37
C THR A 599 32.65 15.47 46.27
N VAL A 600 32.28 14.77 45.21
CA VAL A 600 31.36 15.32 44.20
C VAL A 600 29.93 14.95 44.58
N VAL A 601 29.09 15.97 44.74
CA VAL A 601 27.64 15.83 44.98
C VAL A 601 26.93 16.06 43.66
N VAL A 602 25.90 15.24 43.41
CA VAL A 602 25.13 15.26 42.17
C VAL A 602 23.68 15.53 42.49
N GLU A 603 23.06 16.38 41.69
CA GLU A 603 21.62 16.65 41.72
C GLU A 603 21.08 16.48 40.30
N ALA A 604 19.88 15.92 40.19
CA ALA A 604 19.18 15.77 38.92
C ALA A 604 17.71 16.13 39.10
N GLU A 605 17.13 16.76 38.09
CA GLU A 605 15.74 17.21 38.08
C GLU A 605 15.09 16.82 36.76
N ASP A 606 13.85 16.37 36.88
CA ASP A 606 13.00 15.97 35.77
C ASP A 606 11.52 16.11 36.13
N GLY A 607 10.67 16.35 35.13
CA GLY A 607 9.25 16.62 35.29
C GLY A 607 8.43 15.42 35.79
N ILE A 608 8.86 14.20 35.47
CA ILE A 608 8.20 12.95 35.92
C ILE A 608 9.05 12.15 36.90
N GLY A 609 10.31 12.52 37.08
CA GLY A 609 11.20 12.06 38.14
C GLY A 609 12.39 11.25 37.65
N ILE A 610 13.40 11.14 38.51
CA ILE A 610 14.67 10.48 38.18
C ILE A 610 14.63 9.00 38.55
N SER A 611 14.86 8.12 37.59
CA SER A 611 15.01 6.67 37.81
C SER A 611 16.35 6.34 38.46
N ARG A 612 17.45 6.83 37.87
CA ARG A 612 18.79 6.64 38.43
C ARG A 612 19.76 7.72 37.98
N ILE A 613 20.78 7.95 38.80
CA ILE A 613 21.92 8.80 38.47
C ILE A 613 23.14 7.90 38.37
N GLU A 614 24.02 8.15 37.41
CA GLU A 614 25.20 7.34 37.18
C GLU A 614 26.46 8.20 37.03
N TYR A 615 27.59 7.70 37.50
CA TYR A 615 28.87 8.40 37.44
C TYR A 615 30.02 7.49 37.03
N SER A 616 31.10 8.09 36.55
CA SER A 616 32.37 7.41 36.33
C SER A 616 33.54 8.33 36.67
N VAL A 617 34.67 7.74 37.10
CA VAL A 617 35.86 8.50 37.50
C VAL A 617 37.00 8.24 36.52
N ASN A 618 37.55 9.31 35.94
CA ASN A 618 38.66 9.35 34.99
C ASN A 618 38.42 8.66 33.63
N ARG A 619 37.23 8.08 33.38
CA ARG A 619 36.90 7.38 32.13
C ARG A 619 35.49 7.73 31.68
N ASN A 620 35.32 8.12 30.41
CA ASN A 620 34.01 8.29 29.77
C ASN A 620 33.89 7.31 28.59
N ASN A 621 33.81 6.01 28.90
CA ASN A 621 33.83 4.92 27.92
C ASN A 621 32.53 4.10 27.91
N GLY A 622 31.43 4.68 28.38
CA GLY A 622 30.11 4.02 28.45
C GLY A 622 29.89 3.12 29.67
N SER A 623 30.90 2.89 30.51
CA SER A 623 30.75 2.17 31.78
C SER A 623 30.58 3.18 32.93
N PHE A 624 29.36 3.23 33.47
CA PHE A 624 28.99 4.09 34.59
C PHE A 624 28.56 3.24 35.80
N THR A 625 28.72 3.79 37.00
CA THR A 625 28.31 3.22 38.27
C THR A 625 27.14 4.03 38.83
N GLU A 626 26.15 3.36 39.40
CA GLU A 626 25.00 4.04 40.01
C GLU A 626 25.42 4.90 41.20
N TYR A 627 24.89 6.12 41.26
CA TYR A 627 25.17 7.11 42.28
C TYR A 627 24.28 6.88 43.51
N GLY A 628 24.90 6.38 44.59
CA GLY A 628 24.22 6.17 45.88
C GLY A 628 24.53 7.24 46.94
N GLY A 629 25.26 8.30 46.58
CA GLY A 629 25.69 9.35 47.52
C GLY A 629 27.03 9.99 47.11
N PRO A 630 27.54 10.97 47.90
CA PRO A 630 28.71 11.77 47.54
C PRO A 630 29.92 10.94 47.07
N ILE A 631 30.45 11.27 45.90
CA ILE A 631 31.54 10.53 45.25
C ILE A 631 32.88 11.00 45.81
N ALA A 632 33.56 10.18 46.60
CA ALA A 632 34.87 10.51 47.15
C ALA A 632 35.94 10.58 46.05
N VAL A 633 36.62 11.72 45.97
CA VAL A 633 37.74 11.96 45.04
C VAL A 633 39.01 12.13 45.85
N GLY A 634 39.87 11.11 45.83
CA GLY A 634 41.12 11.06 46.61
C GLY A 634 42.09 12.20 46.31
N ASP A 635 43.30 12.16 46.87
CA ASP A 635 44.25 13.28 46.83
C ASP A 635 44.82 13.64 45.46
N ARG A 636 44.66 12.75 44.47
CA ARG A 636 45.14 12.97 43.09
C ARG A 636 44.11 13.77 42.29
N ALA A 637 44.57 14.35 41.18
CA ALA A 637 43.65 14.92 40.20
C ALA A 637 42.68 13.84 39.69
N ALA A 638 41.40 14.20 39.56
CA ALA A 638 40.36 13.32 39.05
C ALA A 638 39.40 14.10 38.16
N THR A 639 38.75 13.41 37.21
CA THR A 639 37.59 13.93 36.49
C THR A 639 36.41 13.01 36.74
N VAL A 640 35.30 13.57 37.20
CA VAL A 640 34.06 12.83 37.42
C VAL A 640 33.10 13.16 36.29
N TYR A 641 32.60 12.14 35.62
CA TYR A 641 31.56 12.25 34.59
C TYR A 641 30.25 11.77 35.21
N VAL A 642 29.16 12.48 34.94
CA VAL A 642 27.87 12.22 35.56
C VAL A 642 26.76 12.33 34.53
N ARG A 643 25.78 11.43 34.59
CA ARG A 643 24.52 11.50 33.82
C ARG A 643 23.34 11.06 34.69
N ALA A 644 22.13 11.42 34.28
CA ALA A 644 20.89 10.95 34.89
C ALA A 644 20.04 10.21 33.86
N VAL A 645 19.18 9.32 34.36
CA VAL A 645 18.14 8.62 33.60
C VAL A 645 16.82 8.85 34.31
N ASP A 646 15.81 9.33 33.59
CA ASP A 646 14.47 9.58 34.15
C ASP A 646 13.62 8.29 34.23
N ALA A 647 12.40 8.43 34.72
CA ALA A 647 11.43 7.34 34.82
C ALA A 647 10.94 6.80 33.46
N ALA A 648 11.01 7.60 32.39
CA ALA A 648 10.69 7.19 31.02
C ALA A 648 11.86 6.51 30.29
N GLY A 649 13.07 6.59 30.84
CA GLY A 649 14.28 5.98 30.30
C GLY A 649 15.16 6.94 29.47
N ASN A 650 14.83 8.23 29.37
CA ASN A 650 15.67 9.18 28.65
C ASN A 650 16.96 9.46 29.45
N VAL A 651 18.05 9.76 28.73
CA VAL A 651 19.38 9.90 29.32
C VAL A 651 19.90 11.32 29.13
N SER A 652 20.32 11.97 30.22
CA SER A 652 20.88 13.32 30.17
C SER A 652 22.19 13.40 29.38
N ALA A 653 22.53 14.59 28.90
CA ALA A 653 23.90 14.89 28.53
C ALA A 653 24.86 14.67 29.72
N VAL A 654 26.11 14.28 29.42
CA VAL A 654 27.12 13.98 30.45
C VAL A 654 27.78 15.26 30.98
N VAL A 655 27.63 15.54 32.27
CA VAL A 655 28.31 16.64 32.98
C VAL A 655 29.68 16.21 33.49
N LYS A 656 30.66 17.13 33.45
CA LYS A 656 32.07 16.86 33.76
C LYS A 656 32.56 17.76 34.88
N VAL A 657 33.02 17.16 35.99
CA VAL A 657 33.62 17.89 37.13
C VAL A 657 35.11 17.57 37.20
N LYS A 658 35.96 18.60 37.04
CA LYS A 658 37.42 18.47 37.21
C LYS A 658 37.82 18.78 38.64
N VAL A 659 38.54 17.85 39.24
CA VAL A 659 39.02 17.94 40.63
C VAL A 659 40.55 18.04 40.62
N LEU A 660 41.08 19.11 41.22
CA LEU A 660 42.52 19.31 41.35
C LEU A 660 43.10 18.49 42.52
N PRO A 661 44.42 18.18 42.51
CA PRO A 661 45.08 17.51 43.62
C PRO A 661 44.92 18.29 44.93
N SER A 662 44.88 17.60 46.07
CA SER A 662 44.89 18.29 47.36
C SER A 662 46.23 19.01 47.56
N ARG A 663 46.20 20.29 47.96
CA ARG A 663 47.43 21.01 48.33
C ARG A 663 47.94 20.41 49.63
N ALA A 664 49.08 19.71 49.58
CA ALA A 664 49.80 19.34 50.78
C ALA A 664 50.03 20.61 51.63
N GLN A 665 49.50 20.65 52.85
CA GLN A 665 49.92 21.68 53.81
C GLN A 665 51.43 21.56 53.98
N GLY A 666 52.14 22.65 53.65
CA GLY A 666 53.59 22.67 53.59
C GLY A 666 54.23 22.28 54.94
N GLY A 667 55.03 21.23 54.91
CA GLY A 667 56.12 21.07 55.87
C GLY A 667 57.27 21.99 55.47
N LYS A 668 57.45 23.08 56.22
CA LYS A 668 58.73 23.80 56.25
C LYS A 668 59.83 22.82 56.70
N ARG A 669 60.86 22.64 55.89
CA ARG A 669 62.27 22.68 56.32
C ARG A 669 63.11 23.28 55.20
#